data_AF-A0A2N2GBL2-F1
#
_entry.id   AF-A0A2N2GBL2-F1
#
_cell.length_a   1.000
_cell.length_b   1.000
_cell.length_c   1.000
_cell.angle_alpha   90.00
_cell.angle_beta   90.00
_cell.angle_gamma   90.00
#
_symmetry.space_group_name_H-M   'P 1'
#
loop_
_entity.id
_entity.type
_entity.pdbx_description
1 polymer ?
#
loop_
_entity_poly.entity_id
_entity_poly.type
_entity_poly.pdbx_seq_one_letter_code
_entity_poly.pdbx_strand_id
1 'polypeptide(L)'
;MPFGKCRRTLSVFGLLLAWVIASPAFAQENIATYPPLPAGYTSIRVFDSQGQFAGRVLAEKRYWVGIGQIPVFLQKALIAIEDARFYQHGGIDMRGIARAMVKDVMKGRMAEGGSTITQQLIKNKYFHGEKTIKRKVKEGLLAMEYEGKYTKNQILEMYFNEVYFGNGAWGIAQAARLYFDKAPQDLNEIECVLLAAVPKAPARYNPSGNRAMVVKRKNLILKRMATLKMITAPQEKKLRALPISVLKATEALPYLAHVRYKLIETYGPEIVEQGGLDVITAMNLPMQRLAEKVLQEGVRRISPQLQGALLALDPNTGDVLAAVGGVDFIQNPYDRAFFARRQPGSSIKPLIYAAALEKGYTAGTIFNDTPAAYNSGNDQKWIPHNYDRKVHGDLGLRQALAYSNNVIAVKLLDAIGVPYFVEFAARLGLPLSPSNNLSLALGSEEVTLHDLVSVYASLASGGSRPQSRTILRVYDRKRQTWTETPAAALPVLSPAAAFVTTQMLKDVLTYGTAKTLKSFSRQWPAAGKTGTTDDYRDAWFIGYTPQIITGVWVGYDKPRPGGRDFTGGAICAPVWGRFMRGALAGKPVVDFPKPDTVVSVLIDPTTNELATPLCPVQREEFYIKDTQPTKPCEKHGVPDLEPVEPEPEREPEPEPAPPLPQ
;
A
#
# COMPACT_ATOMS: atom_id res chain seq x y z
N MET A 1 -24.62 52.06 71.45
CA MET A 1 -24.17 51.16 70.37
C MET A 1 -25.23 51.10 69.29
N PRO A 2 -25.14 51.89 68.20
CA PRO A 2 -26.03 51.54 67.10
C PRO A 2 -25.61 51.94 65.67
N PHE A 3 -26.36 51.37 64.72
CA PHE A 3 -26.73 51.87 63.38
C PHE A 3 -25.68 52.02 62.26
N GLY A 4 -25.89 51.21 61.22
CA GLY A 4 -26.03 51.75 59.86
C GLY A 4 -24.95 51.38 58.86
N LYS A 5 -25.29 50.49 57.91
CA LYS A 5 -25.22 50.74 56.45
C LYS A 5 -25.65 49.51 55.66
N CYS A 6 -26.96 49.41 55.44
CA CYS A 6 -27.55 48.63 54.37
C CYS A 6 -28.01 49.64 53.29
N ARG A 7 -27.36 49.64 52.12
CA ARG A 7 -27.79 50.20 50.81
C ARG A 7 -26.56 50.53 49.98
N ARG A 8 -26.07 49.56 49.18
CA ARG A 8 -25.37 49.76 47.88
C ARG A 8 -24.79 48.45 47.33
N THR A 9 -25.61 47.40 47.20
CA THR A 9 -25.20 46.17 46.49
C THR A 9 -26.36 45.50 45.74
N LEU A 10 -27.45 46.23 45.49
CA LEU A 10 -28.64 45.71 44.79
C LEU A 10 -28.88 46.31 43.40
N SER A 11 -27.96 47.14 42.88
CA SER A 11 -28.09 47.74 41.54
C SER A 11 -27.02 47.31 40.53
N VAL A 12 -26.08 46.43 40.92
CA VAL A 12 -25.06 45.89 39.98
C VAL A 12 -25.41 44.47 39.50
N PHE A 13 -26.23 43.73 40.24
CA PHE A 13 -26.70 42.40 39.81
C PHE A 13 -27.86 42.44 38.80
N GLY A 14 -28.62 43.54 38.75
CA GLY A 14 -29.70 43.73 37.77
C GLY A 14 -29.23 44.20 36.38
N LEU A 15 -28.01 44.70 36.27
CA LEU A 15 -27.45 45.21 35.01
C LEU A 15 -26.47 44.25 34.33
N LEU A 16 -25.92 43.27 35.05
CA LEU A 16 -25.15 42.16 34.47
C LEU A 16 -26.04 41.03 33.91
N LEU A 17 -27.32 40.98 34.28
CA LEU A 17 -28.30 40.04 33.72
C LEU A 17 -28.88 40.52 32.37
N ALA A 18 -28.69 41.80 32.02
CA ALA A 18 -29.15 42.40 30.77
C ALA A 18 -28.06 42.48 29.67
N TRP A 19 -26.84 42.03 29.95
CA TRP A 19 -25.72 41.99 28.99
C TRP A 19 -25.35 40.58 28.51
N VAL A 20 -26.24 39.61 28.75
CA VAL A 20 -26.28 38.33 28.03
C VAL A 20 -27.58 38.25 27.23
N ILE A 21 -27.98 39.38 26.65
CA ILE A 21 -28.90 39.36 25.52
C ILE A 21 -28.10 38.71 24.40
N ALA A 22 -28.52 37.49 24.09
CA ALA A 22 -28.10 36.70 22.96
C ALA A 22 -27.73 37.61 21.78
N SER A 23 -26.46 37.58 21.38
CA SER A 23 -26.16 37.98 20.00
C SER A 23 -27.04 37.11 19.11
N PRO A 24 -27.90 37.68 18.24
CA PRO A 24 -28.70 36.91 17.28
C PRO A 24 -27.82 36.23 16.22
N ALA A 25 -26.50 36.16 16.41
CA ALA A 25 -25.53 35.59 15.48
C ALA A 25 -25.61 34.07 15.32
N PHE A 26 -26.31 33.33 16.19
CA PHE A 26 -26.63 31.91 15.95
C PHE A 26 -27.93 31.71 15.14
N ALA A 27 -28.63 32.80 14.79
CA ALA A 27 -29.96 32.78 14.18
C ALA A 27 -29.92 32.76 12.65
N GLN A 28 -29.31 31.74 12.02
CA GLN A 28 -29.65 31.34 10.64
C GLN A 28 -29.12 29.97 10.23
N GLU A 29 -28.97 29.01 11.14
CA GLU A 29 -28.52 27.68 10.73
C GLU A 29 -29.63 26.89 10.02
N ASN A 30 -29.35 26.46 8.79
CA ASN A 30 -30.15 25.45 8.09
C ASN A 30 -30.13 24.13 8.87
N ILE A 31 -31.28 23.47 8.96
CA ILE A 31 -31.40 22.15 9.60
C ILE A 31 -30.50 21.15 8.91
N ALA A 32 -30.51 21.12 7.57
CA ALA A 32 -29.62 20.29 6.77
C ALA A 32 -28.28 21.00 6.51
N THR A 33 -27.20 20.39 7.01
CA THR A 33 -25.81 20.88 6.87
C THR A 33 -24.98 20.08 5.85
N TYR A 34 -25.55 19.00 5.30
CA TYR A 34 -24.92 18.10 4.33
C TYR A 34 -25.82 17.86 3.12
N PRO A 35 -25.28 17.44 1.96
CA PRO A 35 -26.09 17.03 0.82
C PRO A 35 -27.02 15.85 1.17
N PRO A 36 -28.20 15.75 0.54
CA PRO A 36 -29.11 14.63 0.78
C PRO A 36 -28.47 13.29 0.38
N LEU A 37 -28.81 12.23 1.11
CA LEU A 37 -28.35 10.87 0.83
C LEU A 37 -28.76 10.42 -0.58
N PRO A 38 -27.81 10.02 -1.46
CA PRO A 38 -28.14 9.55 -2.80
C PRO A 38 -28.85 8.19 -2.79
N ALA A 39 -29.64 7.93 -3.83
CA ALA A 39 -30.32 6.65 -4.01
C ALA A 39 -29.33 5.49 -4.24
N GLY A 40 -29.58 4.35 -3.59
CA GLY A 40 -28.73 3.16 -3.70
C GLY A 40 -27.32 3.33 -3.10
N TYR A 41 -27.20 4.17 -2.06
CA TYR A 41 -25.97 4.42 -1.32
C TYR A 41 -25.38 3.14 -0.73
N THR A 42 -24.37 2.59 -1.42
CA THR A 42 -23.69 1.33 -1.10
C THR A 42 -22.19 1.50 -1.33
N SER A 43 -21.36 0.70 -0.67
CA SER A 43 -19.91 0.75 -0.88
C SER A 43 -19.47 0.12 -2.20
N ILE A 44 -18.22 0.37 -2.59
CA ILE A 44 -17.56 -0.42 -3.64
C ILE A 44 -16.92 -1.63 -2.96
N ARG A 45 -17.31 -2.83 -3.38
CA ARG A 45 -16.74 -4.08 -2.88
C ARG A 45 -15.52 -4.45 -3.71
N VAL A 46 -14.44 -4.83 -3.06
CA VAL A 46 -13.19 -5.18 -3.71
C VAL A 46 -12.85 -6.63 -3.41
N PHE A 47 -12.55 -7.36 -4.47
CA PHE A 47 -12.18 -8.76 -4.44
C PHE A 47 -10.80 -8.95 -5.06
N ASP A 48 -10.09 -9.97 -4.61
CA ASP A 48 -8.83 -10.39 -5.23
C ASP A 48 -9.06 -11.12 -6.56
N SER A 49 -7.97 -11.50 -7.22
CA SER A 49 -8.00 -12.19 -8.52
C SER A 49 -8.75 -13.54 -8.50
N GLN A 50 -8.95 -14.15 -7.33
CA GLN A 50 -9.67 -15.42 -7.13
C GLN A 50 -11.10 -15.21 -6.62
N GLY A 51 -11.57 -13.96 -6.55
CA GLY A 51 -12.91 -13.62 -6.06
C GLY A 51 -13.05 -13.62 -4.54
N GLN A 52 -11.93 -13.68 -3.78
CA GLN A 52 -11.98 -13.54 -2.32
C GLN A 52 -12.25 -12.08 -1.95
N PHE A 53 -13.24 -11.84 -1.09
CA PHE A 53 -13.56 -10.50 -0.62
C PHE A 53 -12.42 -9.94 0.24
N ALA A 54 -11.83 -8.83 -0.20
CA ALA A 54 -10.76 -8.14 0.50
C ALA A 54 -11.29 -7.00 1.37
N GLY A 55 -12.25 -6.22 0.86
CA GLY A 55 -12.76 -5.09 1.61
C GLY A 55 -13.63 -4.15 0.80
N ARG A 56 -13.80 -2.94 1.33
CA ARG A 56 -14.64 -1.89 0.76
C ARG A 56 -13.89 -0.59 0.60
N VAL A 57 -14.15 0.09 -0.52
CA VAL A 57 -13.87 1.52 -0.66
C VAL A 57 -15.13 2.27 -0.26
N LEU A 58 -14.98 3.17 0.72
CA LEU A 58 -16.05 3.97 1.28
C LEU A 58 -15.96 5.39 0.74
N ALA A 59 -17.12 6.02 0.50
CA ALA A 59 -17.16 7.44 0.18
C ALA A 59 -16.70 8.31 1.35
N GLU A 60 -16.21 9.50 1.06
CA GLU A 60 -15.70 10.40 2.10
C GLU A 60 -16.76 11.42 2.54
N LYS A 61 -17.73 11.75 1.68
CA LYS A 61 -18.74 12.76 2.01
C LYS A 61 -19.69 12.28 3.11
N ARG A 62 -20.09 13.25 3.93
CA ARG A 62 -21.22 13.11 4.86
C ARG A 62 -22.52 13.41 4.12
N TYR A 63 -23.59 12.72 4.51
CA TYR A 63 -24.89 12.84 3.87
C TYR A 63 -25.96 13.06 4.91
N TRP A 64 -26.88 13.97 4.58
CA TRP A 64 -28.06 14.25 5.37
C TRP A 64 -29.13 13.18 5.13
N VAL A 65 -29.70 12.69 6.22
CA VAL A 65 -30.79 11.70 6.22
C VAL A 65 -31.98 12.33 6.91
N GLY A 66 -33.08 12.49 6.17
CA GLY A 66 -34.32 12.99 6.75
C GLY A 66 -34.91 12.00 7.77
N ILE A 67 -35.64 12.48 8.77
CA ILE A 67 -36.17 11.67 9.87
C ILE A 67 -37.08 10.53 9.37
N GLY A 68 -37.77 10.74 8.24
CA GLY A 68 -38.60 9.71 7.60
C GLY A 68 -37.83 8.56 6.98
N GLN A 69 -36.54 8.74 6.67
CA GLN A 69 -35.65 7.69 6.16
C GLN A 69 -34.95 6.93 7.30
N ILE A 70 -35.09 7.39 8.55
CA ILE A 70 -34.52 6.73 9.72
C ILE A 70 -35.59 5.80 10.30
N PRO A 71 -35.34 4.48 10.43
CA PRO A 71 -36.34 3.55 10.91
C PRO A 71 -36.94 3.96 12.27
N VAL A 72 -38.26 3.95 12.38
CA VAL A 72 -38.97 4.26 13.64
C VAL A 72 -38.47 3.39 14.78
N PHE A 73 -38.08 2.15 14.50
CA PHE A 73 -37.50 1.24 15.48
C PHE A 73 -36.17 1.75 16.05
N LEU A 74 -35.27 2.27 15.21
CA LEU A 74 -34.01 2.91 15.62
C LEU A 74 -34.27 4.16 16.47
N GLN A 75 -35.21 5.02 16.05
CA GLN A 75 -35.59 6.21 16.80
C GLN A 75 -36.06 5.83 18.22
N LYS A 76 -36.97 4.85 18.33
CA LYS A 76 -37.46 4.33 19.61
C LYS A 76 -36.34 3.70 20.46
N ALA A 77 -35.44 2.92 19.84
CA ALA A 77 -34.34 2.27 20.55
C ALA A 77 -33.37 3.28 21.16
N LEU A 78 -33.02 4.34 20.42
CA LEU A 78 -32.17 5.42 20.89
C LEU A 78 -32.86 6.20 22.03
N ILE A 79 -34.11 6.61 21.84
CA ILE A 79 -34.90 7.32 22.86
C ILE A 79 -35.01 6.47 24.13
N ALA A 80 -35.30 5.17 24.03
CA ALA A 80 -35.45 4.30 25.18
C ALA A 80 -34.20 4.28 26.09
N ILE A 81 -33.00 4.30 25.48
CA ILE A 81 -31.74 4.14 26.19
C ILE A 81 -31.05 5.46 26.56
N GLU A 82 -31.15 6.49 25.73
CA GLU A 82 -30.51 7.79 25.94
C GLU A 82 -31.44 8.75 26.69
N ASP A 83 -32.71 8.84 26.30
CA ASP A 83 -33.64 9.85 26.82
C ASP A 83 -35.11 9.39 26.75
N ALA A 84 -35.52 8.51 27.67
CA ALA A 84 -36.81 7.83 27.62
C ALA A 84 -38.04 8.75 27.67
N ARG A 85 -37.85 10.02 28.02
CA ARG A 85 -38.91 11.03 28.11
C ARG A 85 -38.68 12.20 27.16
N PHE A 86 -37.87 12.01 26.13
CA PHE A 86 -37.50 13.03 25.17
C PHE A 86 -38.67 13.91 24.70
N TYR A 87 -39.83 13.33 24.41
CA TYR A 87 -41.03 14.06 23.98
C TYR A 87 -41.85 14.73 25.12
N GLN A 88 -41.48 14.55 26.38
CA GLN A 88 -42.23 15.00 27.57
C GLN A 88 -41.55 16.16 28.32
N HIS A 89 -40.37 16.61 27.89
CA HIS A 89 -39.64 17.73 28.49
C HIS A 89 -39.08 18.66 27.41
N GLY A 90 -38.65 19.88 27.79
CA GLY A 90 -37.93 20.81 26.91
C GLY A 90 -36.44 20.44 26.77
N GLY A 91 -35.55 21.41 26.52
CA GLY A 91 -34.11 21.12 26.35
C GLY A 91 -33.40 20.45 27.52
N ILE A 92 -33.97 20.52 28.73
CA ILE A 92 -33.44 19.90 29.95
C ILE A 92 -34.53 19.07 30.63
N ASP A 93 -34.19 17.84 31.03
CA ASP A 93 -35.08 16.97 31.81
C ASP A 93 -34.84 17.14 33.32
N MET A 94 -35.52 18.09 33.95
CA MET A 94 -35.41 18.36 35.39
C MET A 94 -35.74 17.13 36.26
N ARG A 95 -36.80 16.39 35.89
CA ARG A 95 -37.18 15.16 36.58
C ARG A 95 -36.16 14.03 36.34
N GLY A 96 -35.42 14.08 35.23
CA GLY A 96 -34.39 13.12 34.86
C GLY A 96 -33.11 13.33 35.66
N ILE A 97 -32.71 14.60 35.80
CA ILE A 97 -31.61 15.05 36.65
C ILE A 97 -31.86 14.64 38.11
N ALA A 98 -33.04 14.96 38.66
CA ALA A 98 -33.38 14.60 40.04
C ALA A 98 -33.31 13.07 40.26
N ARG A 99 -33.84 12.29 39.31
CA ARG A 99 -33.82 10.81 39.37
C ARG A 99 -32.39 10.25 39.28
N ALA A 100 -31.54 10.83 38.44
CA ALA A 100 -30.14 10.44 38.32
C ALA A 100 -29.40 10.71 39.64
N MET A 101 -29.61 11.88 40.23
CA MET A 101 -28.99 12.27 41.51
C MET A 101 -29.36 11.32 42.65
N VAL A 102 -30.64 10.96 42.80
CA VAL A 102 -31.09 9.99 43.82
C VAL A 102 -30.43 8.62 43.60
N LYS A 103 -30.35 8.16 42.35
CA LYS A 103 -29.75 6.87 42.01
C LYS A 103 -28.24 6.84 42.27
N ASP A 104 -27.55 7.96 42.06
CA ASP A 104 -26.11 8.10 42.27
C ASP A 104 -25.76 8.09 43.77
N VAL A 105 -26.58 8.74 44.58
CA VAL A 105 -26.50 8.67 46.05
C VAL A 105 -26.73 7.25 46.56
N MET A 106 -27.72 6.53 46.01
CA MET A 106 -27.99 5.13 46.40
C MET A 106 -26.90 4.14 45.94
N LYS A 107 -26.10 4.45 44.92
CA LYS A 107 -25.10 3.54 44.35
C LYS A 107 -23.65 3.93 44.66
N GLY A 108 -23.43 5.00 45.42
CA GLY A 108 -22.09 5.47 45.82
C GLY A 108 -21.16 5.81 44.65
N ARG A 109 -21.70 6.03 43.44
CA ARG A 109 -20.95 6.33 42.22
C ARG A 109 -21.72 7.34 41.39
N MET A 110 -21.08 8.45 41.00
CA MET A 110 -21.63 9.38 40.03
C MET A 110 -21.86 8.64 38.69
N ALA A 111 -23.10 8.58 38.21
CA ALA A 111 -23.41 8.00 36.92
C ALA A 111 -23.67 9.12 35.89
N GLU A 112 -22.86 9.12 34.83
CA GLU A 112 -23.16 9.88 33.62
C GLU A 112 -24.48 9.37 32.99
N GLY A 113 -25.60 10.07 33.26
CA GLY A 113 -26.91 9.63 32.79
C GLY A 113 -28.05 10.65 32.82
N GLY A 114 -27.78 11.93 33.10
CA GLY A 114 -28.81 12.98 33.18
C GLY A 114 -28.90 13.92 31.97
N SER A 115 -28.13 13.70 30.90
CA SER A 115 -28.13 14.59 29.73
C SER A 115 -29.17 14.19 28.70
N THR A 116 -29.97 15.15 28.21
CA THR A 116 -30.99 14.94 27.17
C THR A 116 -30.35 14.74 25.79
N ILE A 117 -31.11 14.21 24.83
CA ILE A 117 -30.65 14.10 23.42
C ILE A 117 -30.24 15.47 22.87
N THR A 118 -31.01 16.52 23.17
CA THR A 118 -30.74 17.90 22.75
C THR A 118 -29.42 18.42 23.32
N GLN A 119 -29.17 18.17 24.60
CA GLN A 119 -27.90 18.47 25.25
C GLN A 119 -26.72 17.73 24.59
N GLN A 120 -26.91 16.46 24.25
CA GLN A 120 -25.89 15.69 23.53
C GLN A 120 -25.63 16.23 22.11
N LEU A 121 -26.68 16.65 21.37
CA LEU A 121 -26.55 17.28 20.06
C LEU A 121 -25.72 18.57 20.16
N ILE A 122 -26.08 19.47 21.07
CA ILE A 122 -25.36 20.74 21.29
C ILE A 122 -23.90 20.48 21.66
N LYS A 123 -23.64 19.51 22.54
CA LYS A 123 -22.29 19.08 22.89
C LYS A 123 -21.49 18.66 21.66
N ASN A 124 -22.08 17.83 20.80
CA ASN A 124 -21.37 17.31 19.61
C ASN A 124 -21.14 18.39 18.56
N LYS A 125 -22.06 19.36 18.42
CA LYS A 125 -21.99 20.41 17.39
C LYS A 125 -21.08 21.57 17.75
N TYR A 126 -21.06 22.00 19.01
CA TYR A 126 -20.44 23.27 19.41
C TYR A 126 -19.30 23.18 20.42
N PHE A 127 -19.09 22.02 21.04
CA PHE A 127 -18.12 21.89 22.13
C PHE A 127 -17.11 20.78 21.89
N HIS A 128 -15.84 21.14 21.76
CA HIS A 128 -14.74 20.19 21.62
C HIS A 128 -13.93 20.11 22.92
N GLY A 129 -13.80 18.90 23.49
CA GLY A 129 -12.77 18.56 24.49
C GLY A 129 -12.90 19.13 25.91
N GLU A 130 -13.63 20.22 26.15
CA GLU A 130 -13.72 20.83 27.47
C GLU A 130 -14.69 20.08 28.40
N LYS A 131 -14.30 19.85 29.66
CA LYS A 131 -15.18 19.27 30.71
C LYS A 131 -15.40 20.26 31.86
N THR A 132 -15.82 21.48 31.55
CA THR A 132 -16.08 22.51 32.56
C THR A 132 -17.57 22.62 32.93
N ILE A 133 -17.87 23.05 34.16
CA ILE A 133 -19.24 23.33 34.61
C ILE A 133 -19.83 24.49 33.81
N LYS A 134 -19.04 25.53 33.51
CA LYS A 134 -19.45 26.67 32.66
C LYS A 134 -19.93 26.21 31.28
N ARG A 135 -19.18 25.31 30.63
CA ARG A 135 -19.61 24.67 29.37
C ARG A 135 -20.94 23.95 29.53
N LYS A 136 -21.12 23.19 30.62
CA LYS A 136 -22.35 22.43 30.85
C LYS A 136 -23.59 23.32 31.04
N VAL A 137 -23.42 24.48 31.67
CA VAL A 137 -24.49 25.51 31.76
C VAL A 137 -24.81 26.07 30.38
N LYS A 138 -23.79 26.43 29.58
CA LYS A 138 -23.98 26.92 28.21
C LYS A 138 -24.66 25.88 27.31
N GLU A 139 -24.31 24.60 27.44
CA GLU A 139 -24.96 23.48 26.76
C GLU A 139 -26.46 23.41 27.11
N GLY A 140 -26.81 23.57 28.39
CA GLY A 140 -28.21 23.61 28.83
C GLY A 140 -29.01 24.79 28.28
N LEU A 141 -28.42 25.99 28.29
CA LEU A 141 -29.05 27.20 27.72
C LEU A 141 -29.31 27.05 26.23
N LEU A 142 -28.30 26.63 25.46
CA LEU A 142 -28.42 26.37 24.02
C LEU A 142 -29.42 25.25 23.73
N ALA A 143 -29.48 24.21 24.57
CA ALA A 143 -30.47 23.15 24.41
C ALA A 143 -31.91 23.66 24.58
N MET A 144 -32.15 24.59 25.53
CA MET A 144 -33.47 25.22 25.69
C MET A 144 -33.81 26.12 24.50
N GLU A 145 -32.84 26.88 23.98
CA GLU A 145 -33.01 27.71 22.78
C GLU A 145 -33.36 26.86 21.54
N TYR A 146 -32.63 25.77 21.32
CA TYR A 146 -32.88 24.85 20.22
C TYR A 146 -34.29 24.24 20.27
N GLU A 147 -34.80 23.95 21.47
CA GLU A 147 -36.14 23.38 21.67
C GLU A 147 -37.26 24.42 21.57
N GLY A 148 -36.94 25.70 21.68
CA GLY A 148 -37.86 26.79 21.30
C GLY A 148 -37.94 26.99 19.79
N LYS A 149 -36.87 26.65 19.05
CA LYS A 149 -36.75 26.90 17.61
C LYS A 149 -37.13 25.70 16.73
N TYR A 150 -36.78 24.49 17.17
CA TYR A 150 -36.92 23.27 16.37
C TYR A 150 -37.85 22.27 17.06
N THR A 151 -38.61 21.53 16.25
CA THR A 151 -39.44 20.43 16.75
C THR A 151 -38.57 19.27 17.24
N LYS A 152 -39.13 18.43 18.13
CA LYS A 152 -38.46 17.21 18.61
C LYS A 152 -37.96 16.29 17.49
N ASN A 153 -38.71 16.18 16.40
CA ASN A 153 -38.32 15.36 15.26
C ASN A 153 -37.13 15.98 14.51
N GLN A 154 -37.11 17.30 14.33
CA GLN A 154 -35.95 18.00 13.73
C GLN A 154 -34.70 17.90 14.62
N ILE A 155 -34.85 17.97 15.95
CA ILE A 155 -33.74 17.76 16.89
C ILE A 155 -33.20 16.33 16.80
N LEU A 156 -34.09 15.34 16.74
CA LEU A 156 -33.71 13.95 16.60
C LEU A 156 -33.03 13.68 15.24
N GLU A 157 -33.52 14.30 14.17
CA GLU A 157 -32.90 14.27 12.83
C GLU A 157 -31.48 14.84 12.86
N MET A 158 -31.30 16.04 13.42
CA MET A 158 -29.98 16.65 13.60
C MET A 158 -29.07 15.75 14.44
N TYR A 159 -29.59 15.16 15.52
CA TYR A 159 -28.81 14.25 16.38
C TYR A 159 -28.29 13.05 15.59
N PHE A 160 -29.13 12.37 14.82
CA PHE A 160 -28.71 11.20 14.04
C PHE A 160 -27.70 11.53 12.95
N ASN A 161 -27.74 12.74 12.39
CA ASN A 161 -26.80 13.18 11.36
C ASN A 161 -25.46 13.69 11.95
N GLU A 162 -25.43 14.09 13.22
CA GLU A 162 -24.23 14.65 13.87
C GLU A 162 -23.52 13.72 14.85
N VAL A 163 -24.19 12.70 15.38
CA VAL A 163 -23.60 11.84 16.40
C VAL A 163 -22.51 10.93 15.84
N TYR A 164 -21.44 10.74 16.62
CA TYR A 164 -20.34 9.85 16.28
C TYR A 164 -20.68 8.39 16.62
N PHE A 165 -20.66 7.53 15.61
CA PHE A 165 -20.88 6.09 15.72
C PHE A 165 -19.57 5.26 15.71
N GLY A 166 -18.42 5.88 15.96
CA GLY A 166 -17.13 5.17 16.00
C GLY A 166 -16.55 4.89 14.61
N ASN A 167 -15.25 4.53 14.57
CA ASN A 167 -14.53 4.20 13.33
C ASN A 167 -14.66 5.25 12.21
N GLY A 168 -14.68 6.55 12.56
CA GLY A 168 -14.84 7.63 11.60
C GLY A 168 -16.27 7.87 11.08
N ALA A 169 -17.27 7.07 11.50
CA ALA A 169 -18.65 7.24 11.08
C ALA A 169 -19.35 8.37 11.87
N TRP A 170 -19.41 9.55 11.28
CA TRP A 170 -20.19 10.70 11.78
C TRP A 170 -21.52 10.79 11.02
N GLY A 171 -22.62 10.53 11.73
CA GLY A 171 -23.95 10.49 11.16
C GLY A 171 -24.44 9.08 10.78
N ILE A 172 -25.77 8.92 10.73
CA ILE A 172 -26.42 7.62 10.58
C ILE A 172 -26.18 6.98 9.21
N ALA A 173 -26.07 7.76 8.13
CA ALA A 173 -25.74 7.26 6.81
C ALA A 173 -24.37 6.57 6.78
N GLN A 174 -23.35 7.23 7.35
CA GLN A 174 -21.99 6.70 7.42
C GLN A 174 -21.94 5.44 8.29
N ALA A 175 -22.67 5.43 9.40
CA ALA A 175 -22.72 4.28 10.31
C ALA A 175 -23.42 3.06 9.69
N ALA A 176 -24.59 3.26 9.07
CA ALA A 176 -25.35 2.21 8.39
C ALA A 176 -24.49 1.55 7.29
N ARG A 177 -23.79 2.37 6.51
CA ARG A 177 -22.88 1.89 5.47
C ARG A 177 -21.66 1.16 6.05
N LEU A 178 -20.99 1.75 7.03
CA LEU A 178 -19.76 1.19 7.59
C LEU A 178 -19.99 -0.19 8.23
N TYR A 179 -21.09 -0.35 8.98
CA TYR A 179 -21.33 -1.57 9.75
C TYR A 179 -22.18 -2.61 9.02
N PHE A 180 -23.00 -2.20 8.04
CA PHE A 180 -23.98 -3.08 7.39
C PHE A 180 -24.08 -2.94 5.86
N ASP A 181 -23.42 -1.95 5.25
CA ASP A 181 -23.43 -1.68 3.79
C ASP A 181 -24.83 -1.35 3.26
N LYS A 182 -25.59 -0.57 4.03
CA LYS A 182 -27.00 -0.25 3.77
C LYS A 182 -27.29 1.24 3.86
N ALA A 183 -28.34 1.67 3.18
CA ALA A 183 -29.00 2.94 3.51
C ALA A 183 -29.73 2.81 4.86
N PRO A 184 -29.89 3.90 5.63
CA PRO A 184 -30.55 3.86 6.93
C PRO A 184 -31.95 3.24 6.91
N GLN A 185 -32.74 3.47 5.87
CA GLN A 185 -34.09 2.90 5.77
C GLN A 185 -34.13 1.37 5.66
N ASP A 186 -33.03 0.73 5.23
CA ASP A 186 -32.95 -0.72 5.01
C ASP A 186 -32.43 -1.48 6.25
N LEU A 187 -32.17 -0.76 7.35
CA LEU A 187 -31.69 -1.36 8.59
C LEU A 187 -32.78 -2.22 9.24
N ASN A 188 -32.42 -3.44 9.62
CA ASN A 188 -33.32 -4.31 10.40
C ASN A 188 -33.31 -3.94 11.90
N GLU A 189 -34.22 -4.53 12.66
CA GLU A 189 -34.42 -4.25 14.09
C GLU A 189 -33.15 -4.47 14.94
N ILE A 190 -32.32 -5.48 14.61
CA ILE A 190 -31.07 -5.74 15.32
C ILE A 190 -30.02 -4.69 14.98
N GLU A 191 -29.86 -4.37 13.70
CA GLU A 191 -28.93 -3.33 13.22
C GLU A 191 -29.28 -1.96 13.84
N CYS A 192 -30.57 -1.65 13.94
CA CYS A 192 -31.09 -0.47 14.63
C CYS A 192 -30.66 -0.43 16.12
N VAL A 193 -30.82 -1.54 16.85
CA VAL A 193 -30.42 -1.61 18.27
C VAL A 193 -28.91 -1.50 18.42
N LEU A 194 -28.14 -2.08 17.50
CA LEU A 194 -26.68 -1.98 17.48
C LEU A 194 -26.23 -0.54 17.27
N LEU A 195 -26.83 0.21 16.33
CA LEU A 195 -26.50 1.63 16.14
C LEU A 195 -26.94 2.50 17.32
N ALA A 196 -28.12 2.26 17.90
CA ALA A 196 -28.57 2.95 19.10
C ALA A 196 -27.66 2.72 20.32
N ALA A 197 -26.91 1.62 20.34
CA ALA A 197 -25.98 1.30 21.42
C ALA A 197 -24.72 2.17 21.44
N VAL A 198 -24.30 2.67 20.28
CA VAL A 198 -22.97 3.23 20.04
C VAL A 198 -22.74 4.61 20.69
N PRO A 199 -23.63 5.62 20.52
CA PRO A 199 -23.37 7.01 20.90
C PRO A 199 -22.83 7.23 22.31
N LYS A 200 -23.31 6.45 23.28
CA LYS A 200 -22.88 6.56 24.69
C LYS A 200 -21.37 6.36 24.87
N ALA A 201 -20.79 5.40 24.15
CA ALA A 201 -19.37 5.08 24.24
C ALA A 201 -18.94 4.39 22.94
N PRO A 202 -18.67 5.16 21.87
CA PRO A 202 -18.50 4.60 20.53
C PRO A 202 -17.38 3.55 20.42
N ALA A 203 -16.27 3.74 21.12
CA ALA A 203 -15.18 2.76 21.17
C ALA A 203 -15.58 1.45 21.88
N ARG A 204 -16.42 1.52 22.92
CA ARG A 204 -16.79 0.36 23.76
C ARG A 204 -17.93 -0.46 23.16
N TYR A 205 -18.88 0.21 22.52
CA TYR A 205 -20.06 -0.41 21.93
C TYR A 205 -20.00 -0.47 20.40
N ASN A 206 -18.81 -0.36 19.83
CA ASN A 206 -18.57 -0.54 18.41
C ASN A 206 -19.14 -1.90 17.95
N PRO A 207 -20.05 -1.95 16.96
CA PRO A 207 -20.63 -3.19 16.46
C PRO A 207 -19.59 -4.24 16.00
N SER A 208 -18.45 -3.79 15.50
CA SER A 208 -17.32 -4.64 15.06
C SER A 208 -16.29 -4.93 16.16
N GLY A 209 -16.52 -4.44 17.38
CA GLY A 209 -15.61 -4.57 18.52
C GLY A 209 -15.88 -5.82 19.38
N ASN A 210 -15.75 -5.67 20.70
CA ASN A 210 -15.93 -6.77 21.64
C ASN A 210 -17.38 -7.28 21.67
N ARG A 211 -17.60 -8.48 21.12
CA ARG A 211 -18.91 -9.10 20.97
C ARG A 211 -19.70 -9.22 22.28
N ALA A 212 -19.04 -9.57 23.39
CA ALA A 212 -19.72 -9.71 24.68
C ALA A 212 -20.27 -8.36 25.19
N MET A 213 -19.50 -7.29 25.01
CA MET A 213 -19.92 -5.93 25.37
C MET A 213 -21.10 -5.46 24.52
N VAL A 214 -21.05 -5.71 23.21
CA VAL A 214 -22.12 -5.37 22.27
C VAL A 214 -23.40 -6.15 22.60
N VAL A 215 -23.32 -7.47 22.84
CA VAL A 215 -24.48 -8.30 23.23
C VAL A 215 -25.10 -7.80 24.53
N LYS A 216 -24.28 -7.48 25.54
CA LYS A 216 -24.77 -6.97 26.83
C LYS A 216 -25.54 -5.66 26.65
N ARG A 217 -25.02 -4.74 25.82
CA ARG A 217 -25.67 -3.45 25.52
C ARG A 217 -26.94 -3.63 24.68
N LYS A 218 -26.93 -4.51 23.66
CA LYS A 218 -28.10 -4.92 22.88
C LYS A 218 -29.25 -5.37 23.80
N ASN A 219 -28.96 -6.31 24.69
CA ASN A 219 -29.97 -6.89 25.58
C ASN A 219 -30.53 -5.89 26.59
N LEU A 220 -29.71 -4.91 27.01
CA LEU A 220 -30.15 -3.81 27.87
C LEU A 220 -31.14 -2.88 27.16
N ILE A 221 -30.85 -2.50 25.91
CA ILE A 221 -31.73 -1.65 25.10
C ILE A 221 -33.06 -2.36 24.85
N LEU A 222 -33.03 -3.61 24.42
CA LEU A 222 -34.24 -4.41 24.22
C LEU A 222 -35.08 -4.52 25.50
N LYS A 223 -34.45 -4.76 26.67
CA LYS A 223 -35.15 -4.76 27.97
C LYS A 223 -35.85 -3.43 28.23
N ARG A 224 -35.13 -2.34 27.93
CA ARG A 224 -35.60 -0.99 28.20
C ARG A 224 -36.77 -0.63 27.29
N MET A 225 -36.70 -0.99 26.01
CA MET A 225 -37.81 -0.83 25.06
C MET A 225 -39.05 -1.61 25.50
N ALA A 226 -38.90 -2.86 25.96
CA ALA A 226 -40.01 -3.65 26.46
C ALA A 226 -40.63 -3.06 27.74
N THR A 227 -39.80 -2.58 28.67
CA THR A 227 -40.25 -1.90 29.91
C THR A 227 -41.06 -0.64 29.60
N LEU A 228 -40.69 0.08 28.55
CA LEU A 228 -41.39 1.28 28.07
C LEU A 228 -42.54 0.97 27.12
N LYS A 229 -42.91 -0.32 26.95
CA LYS A 229 -43.97 -0.80 26.06
C LYS A 229 -43.77 -0.39 24.58
N MET A 230 -42.53 -0.15 24.16
CA MET A 230 -42.19 0.15 22.76
C MET A 230 -42.09 -1.11 21.89
N ILE A 231 -41.86 -2.27 22.51
CA ILE A 231 -41.90 -3.61 21.92
C ILE A 231 -42.61 -4.56 22.90
N THR A 232 -43.11 -5.70 22.40
CA THR A 232 -43.74 -6.73 23.24
C THR A 232 -42.69 -7.64 23.89
N ALA A 233 -43.02 -8.28 25.02
CA ALA A 233 -42.11 -9.23 25.67
C ALA A 233 -41.74 -10.45 24.76
N PRO A 234 -42.66 -11.02 23.96
CA PRO A 234 -42.31 -12.02 22.95
C PRO A 234 -41.32 -11.49 21.90
N GLN A 235 -41.51 -10.26 21.41
CA GLN A 235 -40.60 -9.62 20.46
C GLN A 235 -39.21 -9.39 21.07
N GLU A 236 -39.15 -8.95 22.34
CA GLU A 236 -37.89 -8.82 23.09
C GLU A 236 -37.13 -10.16 23.14
N LYS A 237 -37.81 -11.25 23.51
CA LYS A 237 -37.22 -12.58 23.59
C LYS A 237 -36.68 -13.04 22.23
N LYS A 238 -37.44 -12.83 21.15
CA LYS A 238 -37.04 -13.12 19.77
C LYS A 238 -35.78 -12.35 19.38
N LEU A 239 -35.75 -11.04 19.56
CA LEU A 239 -34.64 -10.18 19.16
C LEU A 239 -33.35 -10.43 19.97
N ARG A 240 -33.49 -10.84 21.24
CA ARG A 240 -32.34 -11.24 22.05
C ARG A 240 -31.66 -12.49 21.49
N ALA A 241 -32.44 -13.45 21.00
CA ALA A 241 -31.94 -14.71 20.44
C ALA A 241 -31.27 -14.54 19.06
N LEU A 242 -31.63 -13.50 18.30
CA LEU A 242 -31.03 -13.27 16.99
C LEU A 242 -29.52 -12.99 17.07
N PRO A 243 -28.72 -13.59 16.17
CA PRO A 243 -27.29 -13.37 16.11
C PRO A 243 -26.98 -11.94 15.64
N ILE A 244 -25.87 -11.40 16.12
CA ILE A 244 -25.30 -10.16 15.59
C ILE A 244 -24.49 -10.51 14.34
N SER A 245 -24.93 -9.95 13.21
CA SER A 245 -24.19 -9.92 11.95
C SER A 245 -23.73 -8.49 11.68
N VAL A 246 -22.43 -8.32 11.45
CA VAL A 246 -21.79 -7.07 11.03
C VAL A 246 -20.90 -7.39 9.85
N LEU A 247 -20.61 -6.40 9.02
CA LEU A 247 -19.70 -6.59 7.90
C LEU A 247 -18.34 -7.13 8.38
N LYS A 248 -17.75 -8.02 7.59
CA LYS A 248 -16.38 -8.46 7.79
C LYS A 248 -15.45 -7.24 7.72
N ALA A 249 -14.48 -7.18 8.62
CA ALA A 249 -13.47 -6.13 8.63
C ALA A 249 -12.75 -6.10 7.27
N THR A 250 -12.51 -4.88 6.79
CA THR A 250 -11.67 -4.63 5.62
C THR A 250 -10.24 -5.09 5.90
N GLU A 251 -9.68 -5.85 4.96
CA GLU A 251 -8.29 -6.26 4.92
C GLU A 251 -7.57 -5.51 3.80
N ALA A 252 -6.24 -5.64 3.69
CA ALA A 252 -5.48 -5.06 2.57
C ALA A 252 -5.67 -3.54 2.38
N LEU A 253 -5.80 -2.79 3.48
CA LEU A 253 -6.07 -1.34 3.44
C LEU A 253 -5.14 -0.55 2.52
N PRO A 254 -3.80 -0.77 2.49
CA PRO A 254 -2.91 -0.12 1.53
C PRO A 254 -3.32 -0.36 0.08
N TYR A 255 -3.64 -1.61 -0.28
CA TYR A 255 -4.04 -1.96 -1.64
C TYR A 255 -5.39 -1.33 -2.00
N LEU A 256 -6.35 -1.30 -1.07
CA LEU A 256 -7.66 -0.70 -1.31
C LEU A 256 -7.58 0.82 -1.50
N ALA A 257 -6.65 1.49 -0.82
CA ALA A 257 -6.39 2.91 -1.05
C ALA A 257 -5.85 3.14 -2.48
N HIS A 258 -4.97 2.26 -2.96
CA HIS A 258 -4.50 2.31 -4.34
C HIS A 258 -5.62 2.00 -5.36
N VAL A 259 -6.51 1.04 -5.06
CA VAL A 259 -7.72 0.78 -5.87
C VAL A 259 -8.61 2.02 -5.93
N ARG A 260 -8.84 2.70 -4.80
CA ARG A 260 -9.57 3.97 -4.77
C ARG A 260 -8.93 4.99 -5.70
N TYR A 261 -7.62 5.18 -5.62
CA TYR A 261 -6.89 6.09 -6.52
C TYR A 261 -7.12 5.74 -7.99
N LYS A 262 -7.00 4.45 -8.36
CA LYS A 262 -7.23 3.98 -9.74
C LYS A 262 -8.66 4.17 -10.23
N LEU A 263 -9.65 3.98 -9.37
CA LEU A 263 -11.05 4.25 -9.71
C LEU A 263 -11.28 5.74 -9.98
N ILE A 264 -10.70 6.62 -9.15
CA ILE A 264 -10.80 8.08 -9.32
C ILE A 264 -10.08 8.53 -10.59
N GLU A 265 -8.87 8.02 -10.83
CA GLU A 265 -8.08 8.31 -12.04
C GLU A 265 -8.84 7.94 -13.32
N THR A 266 -9.56 6.81 -13.31
CA THR A 266 -10.24 6.28 -14.51
C THR A 266 -11.64 6.86 -14.71
N TYR A 267 -12.43 6.99 -13.65
CA TYR A 267 -13.87 7.31 -13.72
C TYR A 267 -14.26 8.64 -13.06
N GLY A 268 -13.30 9.36 -12.46
CA GLY A 268 -13.56 10.57 -11.69
C GLY A 268 -13.93 10.30 -10.22
N PRO A 269 -13.87 11.33 -9.35
CA PRO A 269 -14.10 11.18 -7.91
C PRO A 269 -15.55 10.78 -7.55
N GLU A 270 -16.52 11.08 -8.42
CA GLU A 270 -17.94 10.80 -8.21
C GLU A 270 -18.23 9.29 -8.08
N ILE A 271 -17.43 8.44 -8.74
CA ILE A 271 -17.67 6.99 -8.74
C ILE A 271 -17.59 6.39 -7.33
N VAL A 272 -16.69 6.91 -6.49
CA VAL A 272 -16.49 6.47 -5.11
C VAL A 272 -17.64 6.93 -4.22
N GLU A 273 -18.22 8.09 -4.53
CA GLU A 273 -19.38 8.65 -3.82
C GLU A 273 -20.68 7.92 -4.16
N GLN A 274 -20.85 7.54 -5.43
CA GLN A 274 -21.99 6.75 -5.88
C GLN A 274 -21.91 5.31 -5.34
N GLY A 275 -20.74 4.68 -5.48
CA GLY A 275 -20.48 3.30 -5.06
C GLY A 275 -21.39 2.26 -5.71
N GLY A 276 -21.45 1.07 -5.11
CA GLY A 276 -22.20 -0.07 -5.66
C GLY A 276 -21.50 -0.75 -6.84
N LEU A 277 -20.17 -0.77 -6.84
CA LEU A 277 -19.39 -1.54 -7.81
C LEU A 277 -18.82 -2.78 -7.15
N ASP A 278 -18.70 -3.86 -7.93
CA ASP A 278 -17.81 -4.97 -7.59
C ASP A 278 -16.53 -4.84 -8.41
N VAL A 279 -15.40 -4.70 -7.73
CA VAL A 279 -14.09 -4.53 -8.36
C VAL A 279 -13.28 -5.79 -8.12
N ILE A 280 -12.91 -6.47 -9.21
CA ILE A 280 -11.96 -7.57 -9.19
C ILE A 280 -10.57 -7.01 -9.49
N THR A 281 -9.64 -7.19 -8.56
CA THR A 281 -8.27 -6.69 -8.68
C THR A 281 -7.29 -7.78 -9.07
N ALA A 282 -6.09 -7.36 -9.46
CA ALA A 282 -4.97 -8.26 -9.72
C ALA A 282 -4.36 -8.84 -8.43
N MET A 283 -4.79 -8.33 -7.27
CA MET A 283 -4.26 -8.71 -5.97
C MET A 283 -4.31 -10.22 -5.76
N ASN A 284 -3.30 -10.72 -5.04
CA ASN A 284 -3.36 -11.99 -4.35
C ASN A 284 -3.45 -11.69 -2.85
N LEU A 285 -4.62 -11.93 -2.23
CA LEU A 285 -4.86 -11.50 -0.86
C LEU A 285 -3.91 -12.16 0.17
N PRO A 286 -3.57 -13.46 0.08
CA PRO A 286 -2.50 -14.05 0.88
C PRO A 286 -1.12 -13.36 0.73
N MET A 287 -0.71 -13.04 -0.50
CA MET A 287 0.55 -12.31 -0.73
C MET A 287 0.49 -10.91 -0.15
N GLN A 288 -0.62 -10.18 -0.30
CA GLN A 288 -0.78 -8.85 0.27
C GLN A 288 -0.64 -8.86 1.80
N ARG A 289 -1.29 -9.80 2.49
CA ARG A 289 -1.13 -9.97 3.94
C ARG A 289 0.31 -10.27 4.33
N LEU A 290 0.99 -11.13 3.57
CA LEU A 290 2.39 -11.45 3.79
C LEU A 290 3.28 -10.23 3.60
N ALA A 291 3.06 -9.44 2.54
CA ALA A 291 3.80 -8.21 2.25
C ALA A 291 3.69 -7.20 3.40
N GLU A 292 2.48 -6.95 3.90
CA GLU A 292 2.24 -6.04 5.03
C GLU A 292 3.00 -6.52 6.28
N LYS A 293 2.91 -7.81 6.58
CA LYS A 293 3.57 -8.42 7.75
C LYS A 293 5.09 -8.34 7.65
N VAL A 294 5.69 -8.82 6.57
CA VAL A 294 7.16 -8.92 6.46
C VAL A 294 7.82 -7.56 6.33
N LEU A 295 7.15 -6.58 5.69
CA LEU A 295 7.64 -5.22 5.63
C LEU A 295 7.58 -4.56 7.00
N GLN A 296 6.43 -4.65 7.69
CA GLN A 296 6.26 -4.07 9.03
C GLN A 296 7.29 -4.64 10.02
N GLU A 297 7.40 -5.97 10.11
CA GLU A 297 8.37 -6.63 11.00
C GLU A 297 9.82 -6.28 10.64
N GLY A 298 10.15 -6.29 9.34
CA GLY A 298 11.51 -6.05 8.87
C GLY A 298 12.00 -4.64 9.16
N VAL A 299 11.14 -3.65 8.94
CA VAL A 299 11.49 -2.24 9.13
C VAL A 299 11.43 -1.83 10.61
N ARG A 300 10.37 -2.20 11.33
CA ARG A 300 10.21 -1.80 12.75
C ARG A 300 11.28 -2.39 13.66
N ARG A 301 11.85 -3.55 13.30
CA ARG A 301 12.97 -4.15 14.04
C ARG A 301 14.23 -3.27 14.01
N ILE A 302 14.39 -2.46 12.97
CA ILE A 302 15.54 -1.56 12.79
C ILE A 302 15.28 -0.24 13.52
N SER A 303 14.14 0.41 13.23
CA SER A 303 13.73 1.64 13.91
C SER A 303 12.23 1.88 13.72
N PRO A 304 11.50 2.33 14.77
CA PRO A 304 10.08 2.67 14.65
C PRO A 304 9.82 3.92 13.78
N GLN A 305 10.86 4.71 13.49
CA GLN A 305 10.76 5.95 12.70
C GLN A 305 10.97 5.71 11.20
N LEU A 306 11.49 4.54 10.82
CA LEU A 306 11.69 4.19 9.42
C LEU A 306 10.36 3.87 8.75
N GLN A 307 10.31 4.18 7.46
CA GLN A 307 9.25 3.77 6.55
C GLN A 307 9.79 2.75 5.57
N GLY A 308 8.88 2.09 4.87
CA GLY A 308 9.24 1.18 3.80
C GLY A 308 8.09 1.00 2.82
N ALA A 309 8.42 0.43 1.68
CA ALA A 309 7.47 0.06 0.65
C ALA A 309 7.84 -1.31 0.07
N LEU A 310 6.83 -2.06 -0.33
CA LEU A 310 6.96 -3.34 -1.04
C LEU A 310 5.95 -3.37 -2.17
N LEU A 311 6.42 -3.66 -3.39
CA LEU A 311 5.59 -3.81 -4.57
C LEU A 311 5.94 -5.11 -5.27
N ALA A 312 4.94 -5.95 -5.53
CA ALA A 312 5.11 -7.21 -6.25
C ALA A 312 4.20 -7.25 -7.47
N LEU A 313 4.77 -7.55 -8.64
CA LEU A 313 4.07 -7.70 -9.91
C LEU A 313 4.26 -9.10 -10.49
N ASP A 314 3.31 -9.54 -11.30
CA ASP A 314 3.56 -10.55 -12.33
C ASP A 314 4.34 -9.89 -13.49
N PRO A 315 5.54 -10.38 -13.85
CA PRO A 315 6.38 -9.73 -14.86
C PRO A 315 5.85 -9.86 -16.29
N ASN A 316 4.92 -10.78 -16.56
CA ASN A 316 4.38 -11.03 -17.90
C ASN A 316 3.07 -10.27 -18.14
N THR A 317 2.23 -10.14 -17.12
CA THR A 317 0.92 -9.47 -17.24
C THR A 317 0.91 -8.05 -16.68
N GLY A 318 1.86 -7.71 -15.79
CA GLY A 318 1.87 -6.43 -15.07
C GLY A 318 0.90 -6.40 -13.88
N ASP A 319 0.29 -7.53 -13.55
CA ASP A 319 -0.67 -7.65 -12.46
C ASP A 319 -0.03 -7.27 -11.13
N VAL A 320 -0.61 -6.27 -10.44
CA VAL A 320 -0.14 -5.83 -9.12
C VAL A 320 -0.61 -6.85 -8.08
N LEU A 321 0.24 -7.83 -7.78
CA LEU A 321 -0.09 -8.95 -6.88
C LEU A 321 -0.15 -8.51 -5.41
N ALA A 322 0.75 -7.60 -5.01
CA ALA A 322 0.77 -6.99 -3.69
C ALA A 322 1.40 -5.59 -3.75
N ALA A 323 0.86 -4.65 -2.95
CA ALA A 323 1.33 -3.29 -2.85
C ALA A 323 1.19 -2.76 -1.42
N VAL A 324 2.29 -2.31 -0.84
CA VAL A 324 2.35 -1.74 0.51
C VAL A 324 3.23 -0.50 0.47
N GLY A 325 2.65 0.66 0.80
CA GLY A 325 3.35 1.95 0.78
C GLY A 325 3.86 2.45 2.14
N GLY A 326 3.77 1.66 3.20
CA GLY A 326 4.18 2.05 4.55
C GLY A 326 4.13 0.91 5.57
N VAL A 327 4.72 1.14 6.74
CA VAL A 327 4.78 0.16 7.86
C VAL A 327 3.61 0.28 8.84
N ASP A 328 2.81 1.35 8.69
CA ASP A 328 1.59 1.61 9.45
C ASP A 328 0.62 2.46 8.62
N PHE A 329 -0.30 1.79 7.93
CA PHE A 329 -1.27 2.47 7.07
C PHE A 329 -2.23 3.39 7.86
N ILE A 330 -2.60 3.00 9.08
CA ILE A 330 -3.57 3.75 9.89
C ILE A 330 -2.97 5.07 10.36
N GLN A 331 -1.69 5.07 10.74
CA GLN A 331 -1.00 6.31 11.11
C GLN A 331 -0.60 7.14 9.90
N ASN A 332 -0.19 6.51 8.80
CA ASN A 332 0.28 7.20 7.61
C ASN A 332 -0.13 6.46 6.32
N PRO A 333 -1.21 6.89 5.65
CA PRO A 333 -1.72 6.24 4.45
C PRO A 333 -0.97 6.64 3.16
N TYR A 334 0.09 7.45 3.25
CA TYR A 334 0.86 7.86 2.06
C TYR A 334 1.51 6.65 1.38
N ASP A 335 1.19 6.45 0.10
CA ASP A 335 1.65 5.29 -0.66
C ASP A 335 3.02 5.53 -1.31
N ARG A 336 4.06 5.11 -0.60
CA ARG A 336 5.45 5.26 -1.06
C ARG A 336 5.83 4.33 -2.20
N ALA A 337 5.06 3.27 -2.45
CA ALA A 337 5.38 2.36 -3.54
C ALA A 337 5.16 3.04 -4.91
N PHE A 338 4.12 3.88 -5.01
CA PHE A 338 3.73 4.53 -6.26
C PHE A 338 4.05 6.03 -6.33
N PHE A 339 4.20 6.71 -5.18
CA PHE A 339 4.30 8.18 -5.19
C PHE A 339 5.59 8.75 -4.59
N ALA A 340 6.33 7.99 -3.78
CA ALA A 340 7.57 8.51 -3.19
C ALA A 340 8.70 8.44 -4.21
N ARG A 341 9.14 9.60 -4.69
CA ARG A 341 10.35 9.72 -5.51
C ARG A 341 11.59 9.74 -4.60
N ARG A 342 12.55 8.89 -4.92
CA ARG A 342 13.76 8.65 -4.13
C ARG A 342 14.91 8.27 -5.05
N GLN A 343 16.14 8.59 -4.67
CA GLN A 343 17.31 8.18 -5.44
C GLN A 343 17.46 6.64 -5.43
N PRO A 344 17.51 5.99 -6.60
CA PRO A 344 17.60 4.53 -6.70
C PRO A 344 18.98 3.98 -6.30
N GLY A 345 19.99 4.85 -6.24
CA GLY A 345 21.37 4.45 -6.01
C GLY A 345 21.86 3.46 -7.07
N SER A 346 22.66 2.49 -6.64
CA SER A 346 23.17 1.41 -7.51
C SER A 346 22.10 0.49 -8.15
N SER A 347 20.81 0.63 -7.83
CA SER A 347 19.75 -0.14 -8.50
C SER A 347 19.47 0.34 -9.93
N ILE A 348 20.04 1.46 -10.38
CA ILE A 348 19.97 1.87 -11.80
C ILE A 348 20.92 1.07 -12.70
N LYS A 349 22.03 0.54 -12.13
CA LYS A 349 23.15 -0.04 -12.89
C LYS A 349 22.74 -1.14 -13.86
N PRO A 350 21.82 -2.08 -13.57
CA PRO A 350 21.48 -3.12 -14.53
C PRO A 350 20.97 -2.59 -15.86
N LEU A 351 20.37 -1.40 -15.89
CA LEU A 351 19.93 -0.75 -17.13
C LEU A 351 21.13 -0.27 -17.96
N ILE A 352 22.17 0.27 -17.32
CA ILE A 352 23.40 0.70 -17.98
C ILE A 352 24.10 -0.50 -18.61
N TYR A 353 24.14 -1.63 -17.88
CA TYR A 353 24.75 -2.86 -18.36
C TYR A 353 23.93 -3.47 -19.51
N ALA A 354 22.59 -3.49 -19.41
CA ALA A 354 21.73 -3.92 -20.51
C ALA A 354 21.92 -3.03 -21.76
N ALA A 355 22.01 -1.70 -21.59
CA ALA A 355 22.26 -0.76 -22.67
C ALA A 355 23.64 -0.98 -23.32
N ALA A 356 24.66 -1.31 -22.52
CA ALA A 356 25.99 -1.65 -23.02
C ALA A 356 25.99 -2.96 -23.82
N LEU A 357 25.25 -3.99 -23.40
CA LEU A 357 25.10 -5.22 -24.17
C LEU A 357 24.50 -4.94 -25.56
N GLU A 358 23.52 -4.03 -25.67
CA GLU A 358 22.99 -3.61 -26.98
C GLU A 358 23.99 -2.83 -27.85
N LYS A 359 25.04 -2.25 -27.25
CA LYS A 359 26.15 -1.60 -27.96
C LYS A 359 27.34 -2.54 -28.23
N GLY A 360 27.18 -3.85 -28.03
CA GLY A 360 28.19 -4.86 -28.34
C GLY A 360 29.21 -5.13 -27.24
N TYR A 361 29.03 -4.55 -26.04
CA TYR A 361 29.78 -5.01 -24.86
C TYR A 361 29.28 -6.41 -24.45
N THR A 362 30.11 -7.16 -23.73
CA THR A 362 29.76 -8.51 -23.26
C THR A 362 29.90 -8.62 -21.74
N ALA A 363 29.33 -9.66 -21.15
CA ALA A 363 29.49 -9.96 -19.73
C ALA A 363 30.97 -10.12 -19.31
N GLY A 364 31.82 -10.51 -20.26
CA GLY A 364 33.26 -10.68 -20.08
C GLY A 364 34.11 -9.45 -20.43
N THR A 365 33.53 -8.35 -20.94
CA THR A 365 34.34 -7.15 -21.25
C THR A 365 35.03 -6.63 -19.98
N ILE A 366 36.34 -6.44 -20.07
CA ILE A 366 37.17 -6.07 -18.92
C ILE A 366 37.26 -4.55 -18.81
N PHE A 367 37.00 -4.04 -17.61
CA PHE A 367 37.25 -2.65 -17.24
C PHE A 367 38.12 -2.60 -15.99
N ASN A 368 39.03 -1.63 -15.95
CA ASN A 368 39.81 -1.32 -14.76
C ASN A 368 39.04 -0.36 -13.84
N ASP A 369 39.04 -0.61 -12.54
CA ASP A 369 38.30 0.20 -11.56
C ASP A 369 39.12 1.34 -10.89
N THR A 370 40.24 1.75 -11.48
CA THR A 370 40.99 2.93 -11.04
C THR A 370 40.15 4.20 -11.23
N PRO A 371 39.92 5.01 -10.18
CA PRO A 371 39.15 6.25 -10.26
C PRO A 371 39.69 7.22 -11.31
N ALA A 372 38.78 7.85 -12.05
CA ALA A 372 39.10 8.88 -13.02
C ALA A 372 38.37 10.19 -12.65
N ALA A 373 38.97 11.33 -13.01
CA ALA A 373 38.36 12.64 -12.78
C ALA A 373 37.50 13.04 -13.97
N TYR A 374 36.25 13.41 -13.69
CA TYR A 374 35.28 13.87 -14.68
C TYR A 374 34.91 15.33 -14.42
N ASN A 375 34.54 16.06 -15.48
CA ASN A 375 34.02 17.42 -15.34
C ASN A 375 32.56 17.36 -14.86
N SER A 376 32.24 17.98 -13.72
CA SER A 376 30.87 18.06 -13.21
C SER A 376 30.16 19.38 -13.55
N GLY A 377 30.81 20.25 -14.34
CA GLY A 377 30.36 21.63 -14.61
C GLY A 377 30.99 22.63 -13.62
N ASN A 378 30.96 23.92 -13.99
CA ASN A 378 31.51 25.04 -13.21
C ASN A 378 32.98 24.84 -12.76
N ASP A 379 33.82 24.31 -13.63
CA ASP A 379 35.25 23.98 -13.39
C ASP A 379 35.51 23.00 -12.21
N GLN A 380 34.48 22.32 -11.71
CA GLN A 380 34.61 21.33 -10.65
C GLN A 380 34.90 19.93 -11.22
N LYS A 381 35.80 19.22 -10.56
CA LYS A 381 36.12 17.82 -10.87
C LYS A 381 35.42 16.89 -9.90
N TRP A 382 34.77 15.86 -10.46
CA TRP A 382 34.15 14.78 -9.70
C TRP A 382 34.94 13.48 -9.90
N ILE A 383 35.30 12.82 -8.80
CA ILE A 383 36.03 11.55 -8.80
C ILE A 383 35.14 10.51 -8.10
N PRO A 384 34.50 9.58 -8.85
CA PRO A 384 33.73 8.52 -8.24
C PRO A 384 34.64 7.52 -7.53
N HIS A 385 34.19 7.03 -6.38
CA HIS A 385 34.88 5.99 -5.61
C HIS A 385 33.98 4.79 -5.36
N ASN A 386 34.59 3.62 -5.21
CA ASN A 386 33.90 2.44 -4.72
C ASN A 386 33.42 2.64 -3.28
N TYR A 387 32.36 1.94 -2.93
CA TYR A 387 31.72 2.02 -1.62
C TYR A 387 32.69 1.72 -0.46
N ASP A 388 33.54 0.71 -0.62
CA ASP A 388 34.57 0.33 0.35
C ASP A 388 35.88 1.14 0.22
N ARG A 389 35.90 2.09 -0.73
CA ARG A 389 37.06 2.93 -1.11
C ARG A 389 38.29 2.15 -1.55
N LYS A 390 38.13 0.90 -1.99
CA LYS A 390 39.22 0.07 -2.53
C LYS A 390 39.22 0.07 -4.05
N VAL A 391 40.38 -0.25 -4.61
CA VAL A 391 40.59 -0.53 -6.03
C VAL A 391 40.71 -2.05 -6.15
N HIS A 392 39.88 -2.66 -6.98
CA HIS A 392 39.82 -4.10 -7.21
C HIS A 392 40.57 -4.54 -8.47
N GLY A 393 41.05 -3.60 -9.28
CA GLY A 393 41.80 -3.85 -10.50
C GLY A 393 40.88 -4.09 -11.70
N ASP A 394 41.29 -5.04 -12.54
CA ASP A 394 40.57 -5.41 -13.76
C ASP A 394 39.45 -6.40 -13.45
N LEU A 395 38.23 -6.05 -13.84
CA LEU A 395 37.04 -6.88 -13.63
C LEU A 395 36.24 -6.99 -14.93
N GLY A 396 35.73 -8.19 -15.20
CA GLY A 396 34.69 -8.36 -16.22
C GLY A 396 33.39 -7.69 -15.79
N LEU A 397 32.58 -7.20 -16.74
CA LEU A 397 31.31 -6.54 -16.44
C LEU A 397 30.37 -7.39 -15.55
N ARG A 398 30.36 -8.71 -15.69
CA ARG A 398 29.61 -9.62 -14.79
C ARG A 398 30.01 -9.45 -13.33
N GLN A 399 31.30 -9.47 -13.04
CA GLN A 399 31.83 -9.30 -11.69
C GLN A 399 31.61 -7.87 -11.19
N ALA A 400 31.82 -6.86 -12.04
CA ALA A 400 31.60 -5.47 -11.71
C ALA A 400 30.13 -5.20 -11.30
N LEU A 401 29.17 -5.82 -11.98
CA LEU A 401 27.75 -5.72 -11.64
C LEU A 401 27.44 -6.44 -10.32
N ALA A 402 27.98 -7.65 -10.12
CA ALA A 402 27.79 -8.46 -8.91
C ALA A 402 28.29 -7.75 -7.64
N TYR A 403 29.47 -7.13 -7.71
CA TYR A 403 30.04 -6.32 -6.63
C TYR A 403 29.52 -4.88 -6.61
N SER A 404 28.71 -4.50 -7.60
CA SER A 404 28.14 -3.16 -7.71
C SER A 404 29.22 -2.07 -7.77
N ASN A 405 30.32 -2.30 -8.49
CA ASN A 405 31.46 -1.39 -8.61
C ASN A 405 31.01 -0.02 -9.15
N ASN A 406 31.40 1.07 -8.48
CA ASN A 406 30.95 2.43 -8.83
C ASN A 406 31.77 2.99 -9.99
N VAL A 407 33.09 2.78 -9.95
CA VAL A 407 34.00 3.33 -10.96
C VAL A 407 33.71 2.73 -12.33
N ILE A 408 33.58 1.40 -12.41
CA ILE A 408 33.26 0.72 -13.67
C ILE A 408 31.88 1.12 -14.19
N ALA A 409 30.88 1.30 -13.33
CA ALA A 409 29.56 1.76 -13.77
C ALA A 409 29.60 3.15 -14.41
N VAL A 410 30.40 4.08 -13.85
CA VAL A 410 30.61 5.42 -14.42
C VAL A 410 31.37 5.33 -15.75
N LYS A 411 32.47 4.57 -15.80
CA LYS A 411 33.23 4.37 -17.05
C LYS A 411 32.40 3.72 -18.15
N LEU A 412 31.53 2.77 -17.78
CA LEU A 412 30.63 2.12 -18.73
C LEU A 412 29.59 3.11 -19.27
N LEU A 413 28.99 3.94 -18.40
CA LEU A 413 28.06 4.98 -18.81
C LEU A 413 28.72 6.01 -19.73
N ASP A 414 29.95 6.41 -19.40
CA ASP A 414 30.78 7.31 -20.22
C ASP A 414 31.04 6.71 -21.61
N ALA A 415 31.42 5.43 -21.67
CA ALA A 415 31.70 4.72 -22.91
C ALA A 415 30.45 4.54 -23.81
N ILE A 416 29.28 4.25 -23.23
CA ILE A 416 28.04 4.12 -24.02
C ILE A 416 27.43 5.48 -24.38
N GLY A 417 27.70 6.51 -23.58
CA GLY A 417 27.18 7.87 -23.71
C GLY A 417 25.90 8.11 -22.90
N VAL A 418 25.87 9.21 -22.13
CA VAL A 418 24.70 9.63 -21.34
C VAL A 418 23.44 9.84 -22.19
N PRO A 419 23.48 10.52 -23.35
CA PRO A 419 22.28 10.71 -24.17
C PRO A 419 21.62 9.40 -24.60
N TYR A 420 22.44 8.44 -25.06
CA TYR A 420 21.97 7.11 -25.42
C TYR A 420 21.32 6.38 -24.24
N PHE A 421 21.95 6.44 -23.06
CA PHE A 421 21.37 5.81 -21.87
C PHE A 421 20.03 6.43 -21.44
N VAL A 422 19.89 7.76 -21.54
CA VAL A 422 18.63 8.45 -21.24
C VAL A 422 17.52 8.02 -22.20
N GLU A 423 17.81 7.95 -23.51
CA GLU A 423 16.86 7.44 -24.51
C GLU A 423 16.49 5.97 -24.27
N PHE A 424 17.49 5.14 -23.96
CA PHE A 424 17.29 3.74 -23.61
C PHE A 424 16.40 3.59 -22.38
N ALA A 425 16.67 4.32 -21.29
CA ALA A 425 15.86 4.30 -20.07
C ALA A 425 14.42 4.75 -20.34
N ALA A 426 14.23 5.81 -21.14
CA ALA A 426 12.91 6.29 -21.53
C ALA A 426 12.13 5.24 -22.34
N ARG A 427 12.77 4.51 -23.26
CA ARG A 427 12.17 3.38 -23.99
C ARG A 427 11.69 2.26 -23.06
N LEU A 428 12.44 2.00 -21.99
CA LEU A 428 12.05 1.06 -20.93
C LEU A 428 11.01 1.66 -19.95
N GLY A 429 10.51 2.87 -20.20
CA GLY A 429 9.50 3.53 -19.39
C GLY A 429 10.03 4.15 -18.09
N LEU A 430 11.32 4.53 -18.07
CA LEU A 430 11.97 5.31 -17.04
C LEU A 430 12.51 6.62 -17.63
N PRO A 431 11.66 7.64 -17.83
CA PRO A 431 12.12 8.92 -18.36
C PRO A 431 13.07 9.58 -17.37
N LEU A 432 14.34 9.73 -17.78
CA LEU A 432 15.38 10.45 -17.05
C LEU A 432 15.59 11.83 -17.69
N SER A 433 16.06 12.81 -16.91
CA SER A 433 16.33 14.14 -17.45
C SER A 433 17.47 14.13 -18.49
N PRO A 434 17.34 14.82 -19.63
CA PRO A 434 18.43 15.01 -20.59
C PRO A 434 19.57 15.88 -20.05
N SER A 435 19.33 16.71 -19.02
CA SER A 435 20.34 17.59 -18.41
C SER A 435 21.29 16.86 -17.46
N ASN A 436 21.14 15.55 -17.34
CA ASN A 436 21.92 14.74 -16.43
C ASN A 436 23.36 14.52 -16.91
N ASN A 437 24.21 14.11 -15.98
CA ASN A 437 25.61 13.79 -16.23
C ASN A 437 25.93 12.34 -15.77
N LEU A 438 27.21 12.01 -15.73
CA LEU A 438 27.71 10.69 -15.34
C LEU A 438 27.32 10.24 -13.92
N SER A 439 26.85 11.15 -13.05
CA SER A 439 26.30 10.78 -11.73
C SER A 439 25.07 9.87 -11.84
N LEU A 440 24.39 9.82 -12.98
CA LEU A 440 23.32 8.86 -13.24
C LEU A 440 23.77 7.42 -13.05
N ALA A 441 25.04 7.10 -13.28
CA ALA A 441 25.57 5.76 -13.03
C ALA A 441 25.44 5.31 -11.56
N LEU A 442 25.29 6.28 -10.65
CA LEU A 442 25.11 6.08 -9.23
C LEU A 442 23.68 6.37 -8.76
N GLY A 443 22.75 6.67 -9.68
CA GLY A 443 21.33 6.85 -9.37
C GLY A 443 21.02 8.19 -8.71
N SER A 444 21.56 9.29 -9.25
CA SER A 444 21.35 10.66 -8.73
C SER A 444 19.95 11.23 -8.99
N GLU A 445 19.21 10.71 -9.99
CA GLU A 445 17.84 11.12 -10.29
C GLU A 445 16.80 10.31 -9.51
N GLU A 446 15.80 10.98 -8.96
CA GLU A 446 14.77 10.35 -8.13
C GLU A 446 13.69 9.63 -8.95
N VAL A 447 13.34 8.42 -8.52
CA VAL A 447 12.35 7.55 -9.15
C VAL A 447 11.43 6.94 -8.09
N THR A 448 10.28 6.41 -8.49
CA THR A 448 9.42 5.64 -7.58
C THR A 448 9.82 4.18 -7.53
N LEU A 449 9.39 3.45 -6.49
CA LEU A 449 9.56 1.99 -6.45
C LEU A 449 8.84 1.32 -7.63
N HIS A 450 7.65 1.82 -7.98
CA HIS A 450 6.89 1.36 -9.14
C HIS A 450 7.66 1.51 -10.45
N ASP A 451 8.34 2.64 -10.67
CA ASP A 451 9.15 2.86 -11.87
C ASP A 451 10.24 1.78 -12.00
N LEU A 452 11.03 1.56 -10.95
CA LEU A 452 12.10 0.56 -10.95
C LEU A 452 11.57 -0.87 -11.15
N VAL A 453 10.52 -1.24 -10.43
CA VAL A 453 9.92 -2.58 -10.54
C VAL A 453 9.37 -2.79 -11.95
N SER A 454 8.70 -1.80 -12.53
CA SER A 454 8.14 -1.89 -13.89
C SER A 454 9.23 -2.03 -14.96
N VAL A 455 10.36 -1.34 -14.79
CA VAL A 455 11.49 -1.44 -15.72
C VAL A 455 12.18 -2.79 -15.59
N TYR A 456 12.45 -3.26 -14.36
CA TYR A 456 13.05 -4.57 -14.13
C TYR A 456 12.14 -5.71 -14.59
N ALA A 457 10.82 -5.51 -14.66
CA ALA A 457 9.91 -6.49 -15.22
C ALA A 457 10.28 -6.84 -16.67
N SER A 458 10.81 -5.89 -17.45
CA SER A 458 11.32 -6.18 -18.81
C SER A 458 12.51 -7.14 -18.83
N LEU A 459 13.33 -7.18 -17.77
CA LEU A 459 14.41 -8.17 -17.64
C LEU A 459 13.82 -9.56 -17.31
N ALA A 460 12.82 -9.59 -16.43
CA ALA A 460 12.17 -10.82 -15.97
C ALA A 460 11.32 -11.50 -17.06
N SER A 461 10.74 -10.73 -17.98
CA SER A 461 9.81 -11.17 -19.04
C SER A 461 10.49 -11.40 -20.40
N GLY A 462 11.82 -11.41 -20.46
CA GLY A 462 12.54 -11.62 -21.72
C GLY A 462 12.48 -10.43 -22.69
N GLY A 463 12.36 -9.20 -22.17
CA GLY A 463 12.49 -7.95 -22.92
C GLY A 463 11.20 -7.14 -23.06
N SER A 464 10.07 -7.64 -22.55
CA SER A 464 8.76 -7.01 -22.68
C SER A 464 8.35 -6.27 -21.40
N ARG A 465 8.04 -4.99 -21.47
CA ARG A 465 7.53 -4.24 -20.32
C ARG A 465 6.01 -4.37 -20.23
N PRO A 466 5.46 -5.06 -19.22
CA PRO A 466 4.02 -5.07 -19.02
C PRO A 466 3.52 -3.72 -18.49
N GLN A 467 2.30 -3.36 -18.83
CA GLN A 467 1.60 -2.25 -18.21
C GLN A 467 1.04 -2.69 -16.86
N SER A 468 1.39 -1.96 -15.79
CA SER A 468 0.93 -2.26 -14.44
C SER A 468 -0.60 -2.23 -14.34
N ARG A 469 -1.20 -3.34 -13.88
CA ARG A 469 -2.65 -3.52 -13.79
C ARG A 469 -3.08 -3.82 -12.36
N THR A 470 -3.78 -2.89 -11.74
CA THR A 470 -4.36 -3.04 -10.38
C THR A 470 -5.78 -3.59 -10.44
N ILE A 471 -6.60 -3.08 -11.36
CA ILE A 471 -8.01 -3.45 -11.52
C ILE A 471 -8.16 -4.29 -12.78
N LEU A 472 -8.65 -5.52 -12.64
CA LEU A 472 -8.90 -6.43 -13.74
C LEU A 472 -10.28 -6.19 -14.33
N ARG A 473 -11.30 -6.12 -13.46
CA ARG A 473 -12.70 -6.00 -13.87
C ARG A 473 -13.47 -5.11 -12.91
N VAL A 474 -14.39 -4.32 -13.45
CA VAL A 474 -15.36 -3.54 -12.68
C VAL A 474 -16.75 -3.96 -13.13
N TYR A 475 -17.59 -4.41 -12.20
CA TYR A 475 -18.99 -4.75 -12.45
C TYR A 475 -19.92 -3.69 -11.85
N ASP A 476 -21.04 -3.45 -12.52
CA ASP A 476 -22.13 -2.65 -11.94
C ASP A 476 -22.82 -3.33 -10.75
N ARG A 477 -23.75 -2.60 -10.11
CA ARG A 477 -24.54 -3.02 -8.95
C ARG A 477 -25.25 -4.36 -9.12
N LYS A 478 -25.66 -4.70 -10.34
CA LYS A 478 -26.43 -5.91 -10.66
C LYS A 478 -25.55 -7.01 -11.27
N ARG A 479 -24.24 -6.75 -11.42
CA ARG A 479 -23.28 -7.57 -12.17
C ARG A 479 -23.73 -7.88 -13.60
N GLN A 480 -24.45 -6.95 -14.22
CA GLN A 480 -24.98 -7.10 -15.57
C GLN A 480 -24.03 -6.54 -16.61
N THR A 481 -23.38 -5.42 -16.32
CA THR A 481 -22.33 -4.82 -17.15
C THR A 481 -20.99 -4.86 -16.45
N TRP A 482 -19.93 -4.97 -17.24
CA TRP A 482 -18.57 -4.96 -16.74
C TRP A 482 -17.58 -4.38 -17.74
N THR A 483 -16.49 -3.81 -17.21
CA THR A 483 -15.33 -3.36 -17.98
C THR A 483 -14.13 -4.27 -17.67
N GLU A 484 -13.38 -4.70 -18.69
CA GLU A 484 -12.09 -5.37 -18.51
C GLU A 484 -10.93 -4.42 -18.74
N THR A 485 -9.88 -4.56 -17.95
CA THR A 485 -8.55 -4.04 -18.31
C THR A 485 -7.75 -5.20 -18.89
N PRO A 486 -7.54 -5.31 -20.21
CA PRO A 486 -6.72 -6.38 -20.78
C PRO A 486 -5.25 -6.24 -20.35
N ALA A 487 -4.51 -7.35 -20.33
CA ALA A 487 -3.07 -7.29 -20.15
C ALA A 487 -2.43 -6.71 -21.40
N ALA A 488 -1.48 -5.80 -21.22
CA ALA A 488 -0.73 -5.18 -22.32
C ALA A 488 0.76 -5.22 -21.98
N ALA A 489 1.60 -5.56 -22.96
CA ALA A 489 3.04 -5.55 -22.82
C ALA A 489 3.69 -5.02 -24.08
N LEU A 490 4.75 -4.21 -23.92
CA LEU A 490 5.48 -3.61 -25.03
C LEU A 490 6.89 -4.21 -25.09
N PRO A 491 7.38 -4.67 -26.25
CA PRO A 491 8.78 -5.04 -26.40
C PRO A 491 9.66 -3.78 -26.31
N VAL A 492 10.53 -3.71 -25.31
CA VAL A 492 11.36 -2.51 -25.02
C VAL A 492 12.86 -2.79 -24.98
N LEU A 493 13.23 -4.07 -24.87
CA LEU A 493 14.60 -4.54 -24.75
C LEU A 493 14.75 -5.83 -25.56
N SER A 494 15.89 -6.03 -26.21
CA SER A 494 16.13 -7.29 -26.92
C SER A 494 16.11 -8.50 -25.96
N PRO A 495 15.52 -9.64 -26.36
CA PRO A 495 15.47 -10.83 -25.50
C PRO A 495 16.87 -11.31 -25.07
N ALA A 496 17.87 -11.18 -25.95
CA ALA A 496 19.24 -11.55 -25.66
C ALA A 496 19.86 -10.67 -24.56
N ALA A 497 19.72 -9.34 -24.65
CA ALA A 497 20.21 -8.43 -23.61
C ALA A 497 19.48 -8.64 -22.27
N ALA A 498 18.16 -8.87 -22.30
CA ALA A 498 17.37 -9.18 -21.10
C ALA A 498 17.86 -10.47 -20.41
N PHE A 499 18.09 -11.52 -21.20
CA PHE A 499 18.57 -12.80 -20.70
C PHE A 499 20.00 -12.71 -20.14
N VAL A 500 20.95 -12.16 -20.90
CA VAL A 500 22.36 -12.04 -20.46
C VAL A 500 22.46 -11.16 -19.22
N THR A 501 21.75 -10.01 -19.17
CA THR A 501 21.67 -9.17 -17.96
C THR A 501 21.13 -9.95 -16.77
N THR A 502 20.08 -10.76 -16.98
CA THR A 502 19.51 -11.61 -15.92
C THR A 502 20.52 -12.63 -15.42
N GLN A 503 21.30 -13.27 -16.31
CA GLN A 503 22.35 -14.20 -15.90
C GLN A 503 23.44 -13.51 -15.07
N MET A 504 23.82 -12.26 -15.41
CA MET A 504 24.76 -11.47 -14.61
C MET A 504 24.16 -11.10 -13.24
N LEU A 505 22.86 -10.79 -13.18
CA LEU A 505 22.17 -10.44 -11.95
C LEU A 505 21.97 -11.62 -10.99
N LYS A 506 22.00 -12.88 -11.47
CA LYS A 506 22.03 -14.06 -10.59
C LYS A 506 23.23 -14.00 -9.64
N ASP A 507 24.38 -13.48 -10.10
CA ASP A 507 25.62 -13.43 -9.31
C ASP A 507 25.55 -12.48 -8.12
N VAL A 508 24.71 -11.45 -8.20
CA VAL A 508 24.43 -10.55 -7.08
C VAL A 508 23.91 -11.31 -5.87
N LEU A 509 23.12 -12.37 -6.08
CA LEU A 509 22.53 -13.19 -5.02
C LEU A 509 23.46 -14.33 -4.56
N THR A 510 24.44 -14.74 -5.37
CA THR A 510 25.29 -15.89 -5.06
C THR A 510 26.57 -15.50 -4.33
N TYR A 511 27.31 -14.51 -4.84
CA TYR A 511 28.56 -14.03 -4.24
C TYR A 511 28.66 -12.49 -4.17
N GLY A 512 27.74 -11.77 -4.81
CA GLY A 512 27.69 -10.32 -4.83
C GLY A 512 27.01 -9.67 -3.61
N THR A 513 26.48 -8.47 -3.83
CA THR A 513 25.96 -7.59 -2.75
C THR A 513 24.73 -8.12 -2.01
N ALA A 514 24.02 -9.12 -2.55
CA ALA A 514 22.86 -9.77 -1.93
C ALA A 514 23.13 -11.26 -1.58
N LYS A 515 24.38 -11.64 -1.31
CA LYS A 515 24.78 -13.02 -0.97
C LYS A 515 23.99 -13.68 0.18
N THR A 516 23.30 -12.90 1.00
CA THR A 516 22.36 -13.42 2.03
C THR A 516 21.20 -14.21 1.41
N LEU A 517 20.92 -14.03 0.12
CA LEU A 517 19.92 -14.75 -0.66
C LEU A 517 20.48 -15.98 -1.40
N LYS A 518 21.74 -16.37 -1.20
CA LYS A 518 22.34 -17.54 -1.87
C LYS A 518 21.56 -18.83 -1.65
N SER A 519 21.01 -19.03 -0.44
CA SER A 519 20.18 -20.21 -0.16
C SER A 519 18.83 -20.17 -0.88
N PHE A 520 18.28 -18.98 -1.09
CA PHE A 520 17.05 -18.77 -1.84
C PHE A 520 17.28 -19.07 -3.34
N SER A 521 18.35 -18.53 -3.93
CA SER A 521 18.62 -18.70 -5.37
C SER A 521 18.98 -20.13 -5.77
N ARG A 522 19.38 -20.97 -4.82
CA ARG A 522 19.55 -22.43 -5.02
C ARG A 522 18.22 -23.19 -5.11
N GLN A 523 17.15 -22.66 -4.52
CA GLN A 523 15.83 -23.29 -4.52
C GLN A 523 14.96 -22.76 -5.68
N TRP A 524 15.06 -21.46 -5.96
CA TRP A 524 14.35 -20.81 -7.07
C TRP A 524 15.32 -19.99 -7.91
N PRO A 525 15.39 -20.20 -9.24
CA PRO A 525 16.13 -19.33 -10.13
C PRO A 525 15.65 -17.88 -9.96
N ALA A 526 16.58 -17.02 -9.56
CA ALA A 526 16.27 -15.64 -9.20
C ALA A 526 17.44 -14.71 -9.50
N ALA A 527 17.10 -13.49 -9.88
CA ALA A 527 18.03 -12.41 -10.16
C ALA A 527 17.59 -11.16 -9.40
N GLY A 528 18.51 -10.23 -9.15
CA GLY A 528 18.15 -8.99 -8.49
C GLY A 528 19.33 -8.09 -8.21
N LYS A 529 19.02 -6.88 -7.74
CA LYS A 529 20.00 -5.83 -7.51
C LYS A 529 19.72 -5.07 -6.23
N THR A 530 20.77 -4.85 -5.44
CA THR A 530 20.75 -3.90 -4.33
C THR A 530 20.96 -2.48 -4.82
N GLY A 531 20.25 -1.52 -4.23
CA GLY A 531 20.53 -0.09 -4.31
C GLY A 531 20.80 0.48 -2.92
N THR A 532 21.81 1.33 -2.82
CA THR A 532 22.11 2.15 -1.65
C THR A 532 22.54 3.51 -2.17
N THR A 533 21.99 4.59 -1.64
CA THR A 533 22.39 5.95 -1.99
C THR A 533 23.62 6.38 -1.22
N ASP A 534 24.26 7.47 -1.67
CA ASP A 534 25.22 8.18 -0.86
C ASP A 534 24.60 8.59 0.49
N ASP A 535 25.43 8.63 1.54
CA ASP A 535 25.04 8.84 2.94
C ASP A 535 24.01 7.85 3.53
N TYR A 536 23.73 6.71 2.88
CA TYR A 536 22.85 5.67 3.44
C TYR A 536 21.43 6.14 3.74
N ARG A 537 20.86 6.99 2.88
CA ARG A 537 19.52 7.57 3.07
C ARG A 537 18.42 6.62 2.63
N ASP A 538 18.66 5.91 1.51
CA ASP A 538 17.72 4.98 0.92
C ASP A 538 18.37 3.61 0.68
N ALA A 539 17.66 2.57 1.09
CA ALA A 539 18.01 1.18 0.83
C ALA A 539 16.96 0.56 -0.10
N TRP A 540 17.44 -0.16 -1.12
CA TRP A 540 16.62 -0.79 -2.14
C TRP A 540 17.04 -2.23 -2.39
N PHE A 541 16.06 -3.07 -2.69
CA PHE A 541 16.31 -4.34 -3.37
C PHE A 541 15.20 -4.62 -4.37
N ILE A 542 15.56 -4.75 -5.65
CA ILE A 542 14.66 -5.16 -6.72
C ILE A 542 15.11 -6.54 -7.18
N GLY A 543 14.26 -7.54 -6.99
CA GLY A 543 14.57 -8.93 -7.33
C GLY A 543 13.39 -9.63 -7.96
N TYR A 544 13.67 -10.63 -8.78
CA TYR A 544 12.67 -11.32 -9.56
C TYR A 544 13.01 -12.78 -9.82
N THR A 545 11.95 -13.53 -10.08
CA THR A 545 11.94 -14.86 -10.72
C THR A 545 11.20 -14.73 -12.05
N PRO A 546 11.14 -15.76 -12.91
CA PRO A 546 10.31 -15.70 -14.12
C PRO A 546 8.80 -15.48 -13.85
N GLN A 547 8.34 -15.73 -12.62
CA GLN A 547 6.91 -15.69 -12.27
C GLN A 547 6.50 -14.46 -11.45
N ILE A 548 7.42 -13.85 -10.70
CA ILE A 548 7.13 -12.73 -9.80
C ILE A 548 8.35 -11.82 -9.74
N ILE A 549 8.12 -10.52 -9.91
CA ILE A 549 9.08 -9.47 -9.57
C ILE A 549 8.63 -8.75 -8.30
N THR A 550 9.58 -8.39 -7.43
CA THR A 550 9.29 -7.63 -6.21
C THR A 550 10.38 -6.61 -5.94
N GLY A 551 9.97 -5.39 -5.64
CA GLY A 551 10.82 -4.34 -5.13
C GLY A 551 10.54 -4.06 -3.66
N VAL A 552 11.59 -3.74 -2.91
CA VAL A 552 11.51 -3.29 -1.52
C VAL A 552 12.35 -2.03 -1.36
N TRP A 553 11.76 -1.01 -0.76
CA TRP A 553 12.43 0.23 -0.34
C TRP A 553 12.32 0.41 1.17
N VAL A 554 13.36 0.93 1.81
CA VAL A 554 13.35 1.34 3.23
C VAL A 554 14.13 2.65 3.37
N GLY A 555 13.56 3.60 4.11
CA GLY A 555 14.13 4.93 4.30
C GLY A 555 13.30 5.81 5.25
N TYR A 556 13.74 7.05 5.42
CA TYR A 556 12.99 8.07 6.18
C TYR A 556 12.20 8.98 5.24
N ASP A 557 11.02 9.43 5.65
CA ASP A 557 10.23 10.38 4.86
C ASP A 557 10.99 11.66 4.57
N LYS A 558 11.62 12.22 5.60
CA LYS A 558 12.63 13.26 5.45
C LYS A 558 14.00 12.57 5.32
N PRO A 559 14.64 12.62 4.14
CA PRO A 559 15.90 11.90 3.91
C PRO A 559 16.92 12.23 5.00
N ARG A 560 17.45 11.19 5.64
CA ARG A 560 18.55 11.29 6.60
C ARG A 560 19.34 9.98 6.64
N PRO A 561 20.62 10.01 7.02
CA PRO A 561 21.43 8.79 7.08
C PRO A 561 20.87 7.73 8.02
N GLY A 562 20.82 6.48 7.56
CA GLY A 562 20.47 5.29 8.35
C GLY A 562 21.66 4.62 9.05
N GLY A 563 22.89 5.06 8.75
CA GLY A 563 24.15 4.46 9.24
C GLY A 563 24.77 3.47 8.24
N ARG A 564 26.02 3.05 8.50
CA ARG A 564 26.83 2.27 7.54
C ARG A 564 26.23 0.91 7.15
N ASP A 565 25.44 0.29 8.03
CA ASP A 565 24.79 -0.99 7.75
C ASP A 565 23.44 -0.83 7.03
N PHE A 566 23.02 0.41 6.77
CA PHE A 566 21.76 0.72 6.11
C PHE A 566 21.89 0.56 4.59
N THR A 567 21.95 -0.69 4.15
CA THR A 567 22.15 -1.07 2.75
C THR A 567 21.02 -1.95 2.24
N GLY A 568 20.81 -1.92 0.92
CA GLY A 568 19.81 -2.77 0.26
C GLY A 568 20.00 -4.27 0.54
N GLY A 569 21.25 -4.74 0.65
CA GLY A 569 21.58 -6.15 0.92
C GLY A 569 21.34 -6.59 2.38
N ALA A 570 21.52 -5.68 3.34
CA ALA A 570 21.32 -5.98 4.76
C ALA A 570 19.87 -5.81 5.20
N ILE A 571 19.13 -4.86 4.60
CA ILE A 571 17.78 -4.48 5.03
C ILE A 571 16.71 -5.03 4.09
N CYS A 572 16.79 -4.68 2.81
CA CYS A 572 15.72 -4.94 1.85
C CYS A 572 15.73 -6.38 1.34
N ALA A 573 16.92 -6.95 1.06
CA ALA A 573 17.05 -8.31 0.56
C ALA A 573 16.46 -9.37 1.52
N PRO A 574 16.66 -9.32 2.86
CA PRO A 574 15.98 -10.24 3.78
C PRO A 574 14.45 -10.10 3.79
N VAL A 575 13.91 -8.88 3.71
CA VAL A 575 12.46 -8.64 3.61
C VAL A 575 11.92 -9.26 2.32
N TRP A 576 12.58 -9.00 1.20
CA TRP A 576 12.27 -9.59 -0.10
C TRP A 576 12.31 -11.12 -0.05
N GLY A 577 13.37 -11.72 0.52
CA GLY A 577 13.52 -13.17 0.58
C GLY A 577 12.49 -13.87 1.46
N ARG A 578 11.99 -13.20 2.52
CA ARG A 578 10.87 -13.71 3.33
C ARG A 578 9.56 -13.64 2.56
N PHE A 579 9.30 -12.53 1.87
CA PHE A 579 8.11 -12.38 1.02
C PHE A 579 8.08 -13.42 -0.10
N MET A 580 9.15 -13.49 -0.89
CA MET A 580 9.21 -14.35 -2.08
C MET A 580 9.12 -15.83 -1.76
N ARG A 581 9.65 -16.30 -0.63
CA ARG A 581 9.47 -17.69 -0.17
C ARG A 581 7.99 -18.04 0.02
N GLY A 582 7.21 -17.15 0.62
CA GLY A 582 5.77 -17.36 0.77
C GLY A 582 5.01 -17.16 -0.54
N ALA A 583 5.40 -16.19 -1.37
CA ALA A 583 4.77 -15.93 -2.66
C ALA A 583 4.99 -17.06 -3.69
N LEU A 584 6.13 -17.74 -3.62
CA LEU A 584 6.47 -18.87 -4.50
C LEU A 584 6.08 -20.24 -3.92
N ALA A 585 5.58 -20.29 -2.69
CA ALA A 585 5.20 -21.55 -2.07
C ALA A 585 4.11 -22.25 -2.90
N GLY A 586 4.38 -23.50 -3.30
CA GLY A 586 3.47 -24.29 -4.14
C GLY A 586 3.46 -23.94 -5.63
N LYS A 587 4.26 -22.96 -6.09
CA LYS A 587 4.47 -22.69 -7.52
C LYS A 587 5.56 -23.60 -8.09
N PRO A 588 5.48 -23.99 -9.37
CA PRO A 588 6.54 -24.74 -10.02
C PRO A 588 7.84 -23.93 -10.06
N VAL A 589 8.97 -24.61 -9.91
CA VAL A 589 10.29 -23.99 -10.09
C VAL A 589 10.58 -23.96 -11.59
N VAL A 590 10.73 -22.75 -12.14
CA VAL A 590 11.04 -22.51 -13.55
C VAL A 590 12.26 -21.60 -13.65
N ASP A 591 13.10 -21.81 -14.66
CA ASP A 591 14.22 -20.93 -14.98
C ASP A 591 13.84 -19.92 -16.07
N PHE A 592 14.69 -18.92 -16.28
CA PHE A 592 14.54 -17.93 -17.33
C PHE A 592 14.76 -18.60 -18.70
N PRO A 593 13.81 -18.47 -19.65
CA PRO A 593 13.93 -19.09 -20.96
C PRO A 593 15.09 -18.47 -21.74
N LYS A 594 15.99 -19.31 -22.26
CA LYS A 594 17.09 -18.88 -23.13
C LYS A 594 16.54 -18.60 -24.55
N PRO A 595 16.66 -17.38 -25.09
CA PRO A 595 16.22 -17.10 -26.45
C PRO A 595 17.23 -17.64 -27.49
N ASP A 596 16.76 -17.92 -28.70
CA ASP A 596 17.60 -18.43 -29.81
C ASP A 596 18.69 -17.45 -30.26
N THR A 597 18.53 -16.17 -29.90
CA THR A 597 19.51 -15.10 -30.13
C THR A 597 20.66 -15.10 -29.11
N VAL A 598 20.71 -16.09 -28.22
CA VAL A 598 21.78 -16.29 -27.24
C VAL A 598 22.51 -17.61 -27.50
N VAL A 599 23.83 -17.52 -27.57
CA VAL A 599 24.74 -18.68 -27.61
C VAL A 599 25.43 -18.85 -26.27
N SER A 600 25.83 -20.07 -25.93
CA SER A 600 26.70 -20.34 -24.79
C SER A 600 28.01 -20.99 -25.22
N VAL A 601 29.10 -20.59 -24.58
CA VAL A 601 30.45 -21.15 -24.77
C VAL A 601 31.12 -21.36 -23.42
N LEU A 602 32.04 -22.32 -23.34
CA LEU A 602 32.90 -22.48 -22.17
C LEU A 602 34.04 -21.48 -22.23
N ILE A 603 34.22 -20.70 -21.17
CA ILE A 603 35.31 -19.72 -21.04
C ILE A 603 36.16 -19.98 -19.81
N ASP A 604 37.42 -19.55 -19.88
CA ASP A 604 38.23 -19.36 -18.67
C ASP A 604 37.76 -18.07 -17.98
N PRO A 605 37.30 -18.12 -16.73
CA PRO A 605 36.71 -16.96 -16.06
C PRO A 605 37.72 -15.87 -15.68
N THR A 606 39.02 -16.12 -15.85
CA THR A 606 40.08 -15.12 -15.58
C THR A 606 40.35 -14.27 -16.82
N THR A 607 40.41 -14.90 -17.99
CA THR A 607 40.71 -14.26 -19.28
C THR A 607 39.44 -13.84 -20.04
N ASN A 608 38.32 -14.53 -19.81
CA ASN A 608 37.08 -14.47 -20.59
C ASN A 608 37.25 -14.91 -22.07
N GLU A 609 38.30 -15.69 -22.35
CA GLU A 609 38.56 -16.36 -23.63
C GLU A 609 37.99 -17.78 -23.64
N LEU A 610 37.92 -18.43 -24.81
CA LEU A 610 37.42 -19.80 -24.91
C LEU A 610 38.27 -20.74 -24.07
N ALA A 611 37.62 -21.49 -23.17
CA ALA A 611 38.30 -22.43 -22.31
C ALA A 611 38.99 -23.52 -23.13
N THR A 612 40.21 -23.86 -22.74
CA THR A 612 40.92 -25.05 -23.23
C THR A 612 40.87 -26.15 -22.16
N PRO A 613 41.17 -27.41 -22.50
CA PRO A 613 41.28 -28.49 -21.52
C PRO A 613 42.30 -28.22 -20.40
N LEU A 614 43.24 -27.30 -20.62
CA LEU A 614 44.26 -26.89 -19.65
C LEU A 614 43.76 -25.82 -18.68
N CYS A 615 42.59 -25.21 -18.92
CA CYS A 615 42.04 -24.23 -18.01
C CYS A 615 41.61 -24.88 -16.69
N PRO A 616 42.09 -24.38 -15.53
CA PRO A 616 41.81 -24.97 -14.22
C PRO A 616 40.34 -24.82 -13.82
N VAL A 617 39.66 -23.82 -14.38
CA VAL A 617 38.24 -23.58 -14.18
C VAL A 617 37.63 -23.24 -15.53
N GLN A 618 36.56 -23.92 -15.90
CA GLN A 618 35.76 -23.62 -17.07
C GLN A 618 34.37 -23.18 -16.61
N ARG A 619 33.84 -22.12 -17.23
CA ARG A 619 32.50 -21.60 -16.94
C ARG A 619 31.72 -21.49 -18.23
N GLU A 620 30.49 -22.02 -18.24
CA GLU A 620 29.54 -21.68 -19.30
C GLU A 620 29.15 -20.21 -19.19
N GLU A 621 29.36 -19.44 -20.25
CA GLU A 621 28.99 -18.04 -20.35
C GLU A 621 28.07 -17.81 -21.53
N PHE A 622 27.15 -16.86 -21.37
CA PHE A 622 26.11 -16.55 -22.34
C PHE A 622 26.41 -15.24 -23.07
N TYR A 623 26.28 -15.28 -24.39
CA TYR A 623 26.56 -14.17 -25.27
C TYR A 623 25.37 -13.89 -26.17
N ILE A 624 25.16 -12.61 -26.49
CA ILE A 624 24.36 -12.26 -27.66
C ILE A 624 25.07 -12.87 -28.86
N LYS A 625 24.32 -13.53 -29.75
CA LYS A 625 24.90 -14.18 -30.93
C LYS A 625 25.85 -13.24 -31.67
N ASP A 626 27.00 -13.78 -32.08
CA ASP A 626 28.09 -13.09 -32.78
C ASP A 626 28.94 -12.14 -31.91
N THR A 627 28.75 -12.16 -30.58
CA THR A 627 29.59 -11.41 -29.62
C THR A 627 30.47 -12.31 -28.74
N GLN A 628 30.38 -13.64 -28.91
CA GLN A 628 31.19 -14.60 -28.16
C GLN A 628 32.68 -14.52 -28.52
N PRO A 629 33.59 -14.82 -27.58
CA PRO A 629 35.03 -14.88 -27.87
C PRO A 629 35.31 -15.96 -28.92
N THR A 630 36.27 -15.69 -29.79
CA THR A 630 36.74 -16.63 -30.83
C THR A 630 38.14 -17.17 -30.57
N LYS A 631 38.89 -16.54 -29.65
CA LYS A 631 40.25 -16.95 -29.29
C LYS A 631 40.25 -17.97 -28.15
N PRO A 632 41.08 -19.02 -28.21
CA PRO A 632 41.33 -19.91 -27.08
C PRO A 632 42.10 -19.18 -25.97
N CYS A 633 41.98 -19.67 -24.73
CA CYS A 633 42.65 -19.12 -23.56
C CYS A 633 44.17 -19.13 -23.73
N GLU A 634 44.77 -17.95 -23.95
CA GLU A 634 46.21 -17.80 -24.16
C GLU A 634 46.99 -18.06 -22.86
N LYS A 635 46.37 -17.77 -21.71
CA LYS A 635 47.00 -17.93 -20.39
C LYS A 635 47.34 -19.39 -20.03
N HIS A 636 46.48 -20.32 -20.42
CA HIS A 636 46.65 -21.74 -20.08
C HIS A 636 47.07 -22.59 -21.30
N GLY A 637 47.15 -21.99 -22.49
CA GLY A 637 47.58 -22.64 -23.73
C GLY A 637 46.50 -23.54 -24.35
N VAL A 638 46.72 -23.94 -25.60
CA VAL A 638 45.97 -24.99 -26.30
C VAL A 638 46.77 -26.28 -26.14
N PRO A 639 46.15 -27.45 -25.84
CA PRO A 639 46.88 -28.71 -25.85
C PRO A 639 47.56 -28.90 -27.21
N ASP A 640 48.83 -29.32 -27.21
CA ASP A 640 49.43 -29.90 -28.42
C ASP A 640 48.59 -31.15 -28.75
N LEU A 641 47.67 -31.01 -29.70
CA LEU A 641 47.07 -32.18 -30.31
C LEU A 641 48.19 -32.80 -31.13
N GLU A 642 48.76 -33.90 -30.64
CA GLU A 642 49.53 -34.80 -31.49
C GLU A 642 48.69 -35.08 -32.75
N PRO A 643 49.27 -35.01 -33.95
CA PRO A 643 48.53 -35.28 -35.17
C PRO A 643 47.88 -36.66 -35.03
N VAL A 644 46.54 -36.69 -35.06
CA VAL A 644 45.79 -37.93 -35.15
C VAL A 644 46.31 -38.63 -36.40
N GLU A 645 46.99 -39.77 -36.23
CA GLU A 645 47.34 -40.64 -37.35
C GLU A 645 46.05 -40.88 -38.16
N PRO A 646 46.08 -40.70 -39.48
CA PRO A 646 44.89 -40.93 -40.30
C PRO A 646 44.39 -42.35 -40.03
N GLU A 647 43.09 -42.48 -39.73
CA GLU A 647 42.43 -43.79 -39.72
C GLU A 647 42.76 -44.50 -41.04
N PRO A 648 43.14 -45.79 -41.02
CA PRO A 648 43.36 -46.53 -42.25
C PRO A 648 42.09 -46.44 -43.10
N GLU A 649 42.27 -46.10 -44.38
CA GLU A 649 41.20 -46.03 -45.38
C GLU A 649 40.29 -47.25 -45.24
N ARG A 650 39.01 -47.02 -44.92
CA ARG A 650 37.98 -48.06 -45.10
C ARG A 650 37.97 -48.42 -46.58
N GLU A 651 38.21 -49.69 -46.89
CA GLU A 651 37.97 -50.24 -48.22
C GLU A 651 36.57 -49.83 -48.69
N PRO A 652 36.42 -49.41 -49.97
CA PRO A 652 35.13 -49.00 -50.48
C PRO A 652 34.12 -50.14 -50.39
N GLU A 653 32.94 -49.86 -49.85
CA GLU A 653 31.81 -50.79 -49.91
C GLU A 653 31.51 -51.15 -51.38
N PRO A 654 31.26 -52.43 -51.70
CA PRO A 654 30.95 -52.84 -53.06
C PRO A 654 29.66 -52.15 -53.55
N GLU A 655 29.69 -51.67 -54.79
CA GLU A 655 28.56 -50.99 -55.45
C GLU A 655 27.26 -51.80 -55.30
N PRO A 656 26.12 -51.14 -54.97
CA PRO A 656 24.84 -51.81 -54.97
C PRO A 656 24.48 -52.23 -56.40
N ALA A 657 24.10 -53.50 -56.56
CA ALA A 657 23.69 -54.07 -57.83
C ALA A 657 22.54 -53.26 -58.48
N PRO A 658 22.55 -53.09 -59.82
CA PRO A 658 21.53 -52.30 -60.50
C PRO A 658 20.15 -52.94 -60.34
N PRO A 659 19.07 -52.14 -60.24
CA PRO A 659 17.72 -52.67 -60.10
C PRO A 659 17.32 -53.45 -61.36
N LEU A 660 16.75 -54.64 -61.16
CA LEU A 660 16.18 -55.45 -62.22
C LEU A 660 14.98 -54.71 -62.86
N PRO A 661 14.82 -54.79 -64.19
CA PRO A 661 13.75 -54.07 -64.88
C PRO A 661 12.38 -54.73 -64.66
N GLN A 662 11.47 -53.90 -64.14
CA GLN A 662 10.01 -54.02 -63.91
C GLN A 662 9.54 -54.93 -62.78
#